data_AF-Q50341-F1
#
_entry.id   AF-Q50341-F1
#
_cell.length_a   1.000
_cell.length_b   1.000
_cell.length_c   1.000
_cell.angle_alpha   90.00
_cell.angle_beta   90.00
_cell.angle_gamma   90.00
#
_symmetry.space_group_name_H-M   'P 1'
#
loop_
_entity.id
_entity.type
_entity.pdbx_description
1 polymer ?
#
loop_
_entity_poly.entity_id
_entity_poly.type
_entity_poly.pdbx_seq_one_letter_code
_entity_poly.pdbx_strand_id
1 'polypeptide(L)'
;MKSKLKLKRYLLFLPLLPLGTLSLANTYLLQDHNTLTPYTPFTTPLNGGLDVVRAAHLHPSYELVDWKRVGDTKLVALVRSALVRVKFQDTTSSDQSNTNQNALSFDTQESQKALNGSQSGSSDTSGSNSQDFASYVLIFKAAPRATWVFERKIKLALPYVKQESQGSGDQGSNGKGSLYKTLQDLLVEQPVTPYTPNAGLARVNGVAQDTVHFGSGQESSWNSQRSQKGLKNNPGPKAVTGFKLDKGRAYRKLNESWPVYEPLDSTKEGKGKDESSWKNSEKTTAENDAPLVGMVGSGAAGSASSLQGNGSNSSGLKSLLRSAPVSVPPSSTSNQTLSLSNPAPVGPQAVVSQPAGGATAAVSVNRTASDTATFSKYLNTAQALHQMGVIVPGLEKWGGNNGTGVVASRQDATSTNLPHAAGASQTGLGTGSPREPALTATSQRAVTVVAGPLRAGNSSETDALPNVITQLYHTSTAQLAYLNGQIVVMGSDRVPSLWYWVVGEDQESGKATWWAKTELNWGTDKQKQFVENQLGFKDDSNSDSKNSNLKAQGLTQPAYLIAGLDVVADHLVFAAFKAGAVGYDMTTDSSASTYNQALAWSTTAGLDSDGGYKALVENTAGLNGPINGLFTLLDTFAYVTPVSGMKGGSQNNEEVQTTYPVKSDQKATAKIASLINASPLNSYGDDGVTVFDALGLNFNFKLNEERLPSRTDQLLVYGIVNESELKSARENAQSTSDDNSNTKVKWTNTASHYLPVPYYYSANFPEAGNRRRAEQRNGVKISTLESQATDGFANSLLNFGTGLKAGVDPAPVARGHKPNYSAVLLVRGGVVRLNFNPDTDKLLDSTDKNSEPISFSYTPFGSAESAVDLTTLKDVTYIAESGLWFYTFDNGEKPTYDGKQQQVKNRKGYAVITVSRTGIEFNEDANTTTLSQAPAALAVQNGIASSQDDLTGILPLSDEFSAVITKDQTWTGKVDIYKNTNGLFEKDDQLSENVKRRDNGLVPIYNEGIVDIWGRVDFAANSVLQARNLTDKTVDEVINNPDILQSFFKFTPAFDNQRAMLVGEKTSDTTLTVKPKIEYLDGNFYGEDSKIAGIPLNIDFPSRIFAGFAALPSWVIPVSVGSSVGILLILLILGLGIGIPMYKVRKLQDSSFVDVFKKVDTLTTAVGSVYKKIITQTSVIKKAPSALKAANNAAPKAPVKPAAPTAPRPPVQPPKKA
;
A
#
# COMPACT_ATOMS: atom_id res chain seq x y z
N MET A 1 -14.86 -29.85 -56.46
CA MET A 1 -15.82 -30.21 -55.37
C MET A 1 -15.32 -29.58 -54.08
N LYS A 2 -16.12 -28.96 -53.19
CA LYS A 2 -17.29 -29.41 -52.40
C LYS A 2 -16.99 -30.43 -51.27
N SER A 3 -16.51 -29.93 -50.13
CA SER A 3 -16.86 -30.44 -48.79
C SER A 3 -16.56 -29.41 -47.68
N LYS A 4 -17.54 -28.57 -47.30
CA LYS A 4 -17.55 -27.90 -45.99
C LYS A 4 -18.43 -28.73 -45.06
N LEU A 5 -17.90 -29.18 -43.91
CA LEU A 5 -18.71 -29.78 -42.85
C LEU A 5 -19.25 -28.69 -41.91
N LYS A 6 -20.43 -28.91 -41.31
CA LYS A 6 -21.10 -27.94 -40.43
C LYS A 6 -21.15 -28.41 -38.99
N LEU A 7 -20.76 -27.52 -38.09
CA LEU A 7 -21.53 -27.05 -36.91
C LEU A 7 -22.46 -28.06 -36.19
N LYS A 8 -22.23 -28.25 -34.89
CA LYS A 8 -23.30 -28.48 -33.90
C LYS A 8 -23.20 -27.46 -32.76
N ARG A 9 -24.36 -27.00 -32.28
CA ARG A 9 -24.52 -26.07 -31.15
C ARG A 9 -24.80 -26.84 -29.86
N TYR A 10 -24.43 -26.24 -28.73
CA TYR A 10 -25.25 -26.24 -27.51
C TYR A 10 -25.67 -24.79 -27.24
N LEU A 11 -26.89 -24.56 -26.72
CA LEU A 11 -27.50 -23.22 -26.64
C LEU A 11 -28.62 -23.17 -25.60
N LEU A 12 -28.38 -22.50 -24.47
CA LEU A 12 -29.32 -22.08 -23.42
C LEU A 12 -28.72 -20.84 -22.72
N PHE A 13 -29.42 -19.81 -22.25
CA PHE A 13 -30.75 -19.21 -22.56
C PHE A 13 -30.47 -17.69 -22.75
N LEU A 14 -31.14 -16.96 -23.65
CA LEU A 14 -32.35 -16.13 -23.45
C LEU A 14 -32.34 -15.15 -22.24
N PRO A 15 -32.89 -13.91 -22.39
CA PRO A 15 -32.09 -12.73 -22.12
C PRO A 15 -32.77 -11.62 -21.29
N LEU A 16 -31.96 -10.64 -20.83
CA LEU A 16 -32.42 -9.29 -20.50
C LEU A 16 -31.60 -8.22 -21.24
N LEU A 17 -32.12 -6.98 -21.19
CA LEU A 17 -31.71 -5.80 -21.96
C LEU A 17 -30.23 -5.43 -21.75
N PRO A 18 -29.54 -4.87 -22.78
CA PRO A 18 -28.22 -4.31 -22.61
C PRO A 18 -28.30 -2.98 -21.85
N LEU A 19 -28.01 -3.01 -20.54
CA LEU A 19 -27.40 -1.84 -19.92
C LEU A 19 -26.02 -1.69 -20.57
N GLY A 20 -25.76 -0.55 -21.20
CA GLY A 20 -24.47 -0.30 -21.84
C GLY A 20 -23.35 -0.38 -20.81
N THR A 21 -22.44 -1.33 -20.98
CA THR A 21 -21.30 -1.55 -20.08
C THR A 21 -20.44 -0.29 -20.01
N LEU A 22 -20.48 0.37 -18.86
CA LEU A 22 -19.66 1.56 -18.56
C LEU A 22 -18.20 1.13 -18.36
N SER A 23 -17.51 0.81 -19.46
CA SER A 23 -16.09 0.46 -19.39
C SER A 23 -15.28 1.65 -18.86
N LEU A 24 -14.86 1.54 -17.61
CA LEU A 24 -13.83 2.37 -16.99
C LEU A 24 -12.43 1.79 -17.22
N ALA A 25 -12.26 0.82 -18.14
CA ALA A 25 -10.95 0.18 -18.38
C ALA A 25 -9.91 1.21 -18.83
N ASN A 26 -10.25 2.07 -19.78
CA ASN A 26 -9.37 3.09 -20.39
C ASN A 26 -9.17 4.34 -19.49
N THR A 27 -9.20 4.21 -18.16
CA THR A 27 -8.88 5.30 -17.22
C THR A 27 -8.08 4.80 -16.03
N TYR A 28 -6.94 5.44 -15.78
CA TYR A 28 -6.05 5.19 -14.64
C TYR A 28 -6.49 6.08 -13.46
N LEU A 29 -6.47 5.57 -12.23
CA LEU A 29 -6.71 6.40 -11.04
C LEU A 29 -5.35 6.80 -10.43
N LEU A 30 -5.14 8.10 -10.21
CA LEU A 30 -4.01 8.63 -9.45
C LEU A 30 -4.50 9.30 -8.17
N GLN A 31 -3.77 9.13 -7.08
CA GLN A 31 -4.07 9.71 -5.78
C GLN A 31 -3.33 11.02 -5.55
N ASP A 32 -4.05 12.07 -5.13
CA ASP A 32 -3.47 13.26 -4.52
C ASP A 32 -4.16 13.53 -3.18
N HIS A 33 -3.46 13.25 -2.08
CA HIS A 33 -4.00 13.22 -0.72
C HIS A 33 -5.29 12.36 -0.61
N ASN A 34 -6.45 12.98 -0.39
CA ASN A 34 -7.76 12.33 -0.27
C ASN A 34 -8.51 12.19 -1.61
N THR A 35 -7.94 12.67 -2.72
CA THR A 35 -8.60 12.76 -4.03
C THR A 35 -8.09 11.68 -4.98
N LEU A 36 -9.00 10.85 -5.50
CA LEU A 36 -8.70 9.87 -6.55
C LEU A 36 -9.16 10.39 -7.91
N THR A 37 -8.19 10.81 -8.74
CA THR A 37 -8.43 11.46 -10.02
C THR A 37 -8.31 10.47 -11.18
N PRO A 38 -9.34 10.32 -12.04
CA PRO A 38 -9.26 9.49 -13.24
C PRO A 38 -8.52 10.23 -14.36
N TYR A 39 -7.37 9.70 -14.77
CA TYR A 39 -6.59 10.16 -15.92
C TYR A 39 -6.90 9.34 -17.18
N THR A 40 -6.88 10.00 -18.32
CA THR A 40 -6.92 9.38 -19.65
C THR A 40 -5.51 8.86 -20.05
N PRO A 41 -5.40 7.97 -21.05
CA PRO A 41 -4.10 7.63 -21.67
C PRO A 41 -3.40 8.85 -22.28
N PHE A 42 -4.17 9.88 -22.66
CA PHE A 42 -3.66 11.19 -23.10
C PHE A 42 -3.06 12.04 -21.98
N THR A 43 -2.88 11.48 -20.77
CA THR A 43 -2.26 12.11 -19.59
C THR A 43 -3.03 13.31 -19.02
N THR A 44 -4.32 13.46 -19.39
CA THR A 44 -5.20 14.51 -18.87
C THR A 44 -6.14 13.97 -17.79
N PRO A 45 -6.40 14.73 -16.71
CA PRO A 45 -7.45 14.39 -15.75
C PRO A 45 -8.82 14.58 -16.40
N LEU A 46 -9.65 13.54 -16.38
CA LEU A 46 -10.95 13.52 -17.06
C LEU A 46 -12.05 14.29 -16.29
N ASN A 47 -11.86 14.43 -14.97
CA ASN A 47 -12.66 15.26 -14.08
C ASN A 47 -11.82 15.65 -12.85
N GLY A 48 -12.40 16.40 -11.89
CA GLY A 48 -11.69 16.87 -10.69
C GLY A 48 -11.37 15.81 -9.63
N GLY A 49 -11.69 14.53 -9.89
CA GLY A 49 -11.47 13.41 -8.97
C GLY A 49 -12.54 13.23 -7.89
N LEU A 50 -12.45 12.10 -7.20
CA LEU A 50 -13.25 11.75 -6.03
C LEU A 50 -12.51 12.15 -4.76
N ASP A 51 -12.93 13.22 -4.09
CA ASP A 51 -12.58 13.47 -2.68
C ASP A 51 -13.29 12.42 -1.81
N VAL A 52 -12.55 11.35 -1.46
CA VAL A 52 -13.07 10.15 -0.80
C VAL A 52 -13.69 10.47 0.56
N VAL A 53 -13.06 11.38 1.31
CA VAL A 53 -13.47 11.75 2.68
C VAL A 53 -14.75 12.61 2.65
N ARG A 54 -14.83 13.57 1.73
CA ARG A 54 -16.02 14.41 1.54
C ARG A 54 -17.20 13.59 1.01
N ALA A 55 -16.96 12.68 0.06
CA ALA A 55 -17.99 11.84 -0.53
C ALA A 55 -18.55 10.77 0.43
N ALA A 56 -17.77 10.30 1.41
CA ALA A 56 -18.23 9.38 2.46
C ALA A 56 -18.87 10.07 3.69
N HIS A 57 -19.03 11.40 3.62
CA HIS A 57 -19.55 12.26 4.70
C HIS A 57 -18.79 12.04 6.02
N LEU A 58 -17.46 12.17 5.97
CA LEU A 58 -16.56 12.06 7.11
C LEU A 58 -15.97 13.42 7.51
N HIS A 59 -15.37 13.49 8.70
CA HIS A 59 -14.75 14.71 9.23
C HIS A 59 -13.48 15.07 8.43
N PRO A 60 -13.09 16.36 8.28
CA PRO A 60 -11.86 16.74 7.57
C PRO A 60 -10.55 16.22 8.17
N SER A 61 -10.57 15.62 9.37
CA SER A 61 -9.42 14.97 10.01
C SER A 61 -9.18 13.52 9.55
N TYR A 62 -9.98 13.00 8.60
CA TYR A 62 -9.73 11.68 8.00
C TYR A 62 -8.77 11.79 6.81
N GLU A 63 -7.90 10.80 6.68
CA GLU A 63 -6.95 10.65 5.56
C GLU A 63 -7.19 9.32 4.82
N LEU A 64 -6.99 9.33 3.51
CA LEU A 64 -6.97 8.15 2.65
C LEU A 64 -5.61 7.46 2.75
N VAL A 65 -5.60 6.18 3.14
CA VAL A 65 -4.36 5.43 3.43
C VAL A 65 -4.06 4.38 2.35
N ASP A 66 -5.09 3.69 1.87
CA ASP A 66 -4.99 2.69 0.80
C ASP A 66 -6.34 2.61 0.04
N TRP A 67 -6.30 2.17 -1.22
CA TRP A 67 -7.47 1.96 -2.05
C TRP A 67 -7.21 0.88 -3.11
N LYS A 68 -8.24 0.12 -3.44
CA LYS A 68 -8.20 -0.94 -4.46
C LYS A 68 -9.42 -0.82 -5.36
N ARG A 69 -9.17 -0.71 -6.66
CA ARG A 69 -10.21 -0.86 -7.69
C ARG A 69 -10.54 -2.34 -7.85
N VAL A 70 -11.82 -2.68 -7.76
CA VAL A 70 -12.32 -4.06 -7.78
C VAL A 70 -13.13 -4.25 -9.06
N GLY A 71 -12.49 -4.82 -10.08
CA GLY A 71 -13.05 -4.94 -11.42
C GLY A 71 -13.26 -3.59 -12.12
N ASP A 72 -14.36 -3.49 -12.87
CA ASP A 72 -14.76 -2.28 -13.59
C ASP A 72 -15.74 -1.39 -12.80
N THR A 73 -16.51 -1.99 -11.88
CA THR A 73 -17.71 -1.39 -11.28
C THR A 73 -17.58 -0.97 -9.82
N LYS A 74 -16.51 -1.35 -9.10
CA LYS A 74 -16.34 -1.08 -7.66
C LYS A 74 -14.98 -0.47 -7.33
N LEU A 75 -14.97 0.43 -6.35
CA LEU A 75 -13.78 1.01 -5.73
C LEU A 75 -13.90 0.88 -4.20
N VAL A 76 -12.88 0.34 -3.57
CA VAL A 76 -12.78 0.15 -2.11
C VAL A 76 -11.66 1.04 -1.59
N ALA A 77 -11.91 1.79 -0.52
CA ALA A 77 -10.92 2.69 0.09
C ALA A 77 -10.85 2.52 1.62
N LEU A 78 -9.68 2.74 2.20
CA LEU A 78 -9.43 2.70 3.64
C LEU A 78 -9.07 4.10 4.14
N VAL A 79 -9.81 4.57 5.14
CA VAL A 79 -9.57 5.87 5.78
C VAL A 79 -9.41 5.71 7.29
N ARG A 80 -8.50 6.48 7.88
CA ARG A 80 -8.30 6.62 9.34
C ARG A 80 -8.31 8.09 9.73
N SER A 81 -8.28 8.40 11.03
CA SER A 81 -8.22 9.79 11.49
C SER A 81 -7.30 9.97 12.71
N ALA A 82 -6.45 10.99 12.65
CA ALA A 82 -5.54 11.35 13.74
C ALA A 82 -6.25 11.91 15.00
N LEU A 83 -7.57 12.08 14.97
CA LEU A 83 -8.39 12.39 16.15
C LEU A 83 -8.88 11.14 16.91
N VAL A 84 -8.63 9.92 16.41
CA VAL A 84 -8.96 8.69 17.15
C VAL A 84 -8.18 8.62 18.45
N ARG A 85 -8.86 8.22 19.54
CA ARG A 85 -8.25 7.92 20.84
C ARG A 85 -8.81 6.60 21.33
N VAL A 86 -7.97 5.79 21.95
CA VAL A 86 -8.28 4.43 22.43
C VAL A 86 -7.78 4.29 23.86
N LYS A 87 -8.47 3.51 24.68
CA LYS A 87 -8.05 3.15 26.04
C LYS A 87 -8.17 1.65 26.29
N PHE A 88 -7.35 1.17 27.20
CA PHE A 88 -7.42 -0.18 27.75
C PHE A 88 -7.78 -0.12 29.24
N GLN A 89 -8.85 -0.79 29.65
CA GLN A 89 -9.28 -0.82 31.05
C GLN A 89 -8.50 -1.89 31.82
N ASP A 90 -7.32 -1.52 32.33
CA ASP A 90 -6.35 -2.40 33.02
C ASP A 90 -6.76 -2.82 34.44
N THR A 91 -7.77 -2.16 35.00
CA THR A 91 -8.23 -2.30 36.39
C THR A 91 -9.76 -2.34 36.44
N THR A 92 -10.32 -3.13 37.36
CA THR A 92 -11.76 -3.41 37.42
C THR A 92 -12.29 -3.09 38.82
N SER A 93 -13.16 -2.09 38.92
CA SER A 93 -13.57 -1.46 40.18
C SER A 93 -14.62 -2.23 41.00
N SER A 94 -15.02 -3.43 40.57
CA SER A 94 -15.91 -4.32 41.35
C SER A 94 -15.91 -5.76 40.83
N ASP A 95 -16.23 -6.73 41.69
CA ASP A 95 -16.48 -8.13 41.33
C ASP A 95 -17.84 -8.36 40.63
N GLN A 96 -18.60 -7.29 40.37
CA GLN A 96 -19.95 -7.34 39.79
C GLN A 96 -20.12 -6.47 38.52
N SER A 97 -19.04 -5.88 37.99
CA SER A 97 -19.09 -5.24 36.67
C SER A 97 -19.49 -6.26 35.61
N ASN A 98 -20.33 -5.86 34.65
CA ASN A 98 -20.83 -6.72 33.57
C ASN A 98 -19.66 -7.43 32.85
N THR A 99 -19.48 -8.72 33.15
CA THR A 99 -18.25 -9.46 32.82
C THR A 99 -17.97 -9.54 31.33
N ASN A 100 -18.97 -9.33 30.47
CA ASN A 100 -18.82 -9.45 29.02
C ASN A 100 -18.32 -8.16 28.34
N GLN A 101 -17.99 -7.11 29.11
CA GLN A 101 -17.42 -5.87 28.57
C GLN A 101 -16.03 -6.09 27.93
N ASN A 102 -15.78 -5.36 26.84
CA ASN A 102 -14.47 -5.31 26.20
C ASN A 102 -13.58 -4.33 26.97
N ALA A 103 -12.39 -4.75 27.41
CA ALA A 103 -11.44 -3.85 28.05
C ALA A 103 -10.88 -2.79 27.07
N LEU A 104 -10.96 -3.04 25.76
CA LEU A 104 -10.64 -2.06 24.73
C LEU A 104 -11.86 -1.23 24.32
N SER A 105 -11.75 0.09 24.40
CA SER A 105 -12.77 1.03 23.94
C SER A 105 -12.16 2.29 23.33
N PHE A 106 -12.89 2.94 22.42
CA PHE A 106 -12.53 4.28 21.96
C PHE A 106 -12.80 5.31 23.05
N ASP A 107 -11.89 6.26 23.25
CA ASP A 107 -12.09 7.35 24.19
C ASP A 107 -12.63 8.61 23.49
N THR A 108 -13.96 8.69 23.42
CA THR A 108 -14.67 9.81 22.79
C THR A 108 -14.43 11.15 23.51
N GLN A 109 -14.07 11.13 24.79
CA GLN A 109 -13.78 12.36 25.56
C GLN A 109 -12.41 12.92 25.20
N GLU A 110 -11.38 12.08 25.15
CA GLU A 110 -10.05 12.48 24.68
C GLU A 110 -10.03 12.82 23.18
N SER A 111 -10.84 12.14 22.35
CA SER A 111 -11.04 12.54 20.95
C SER A 111 -11.65 13.94 20.80
N GLN A 112 -12.66 14.29 21.62
CA GLN A 112 -13.24 15.64 21.61
C GLN A 112 -12.25 16.68 22.17
N LYS A 113 -11.48 16.34 23.20
CA LYS A 113 -10.41 17.19 23.74
C LYS A 113 -9.31 17.44 22.71
N ALA A 114 -8.95 16.44 21.91
CA ALA A 114 -8.03 16.59 20.79
C ALA A 114 -8.59 17.48 19.66
N LEU A 115 -9.88 17.33 19.32
CA LEU A 115 -10.55 18.21 18.34
C LEU A 115 -10.53 19.68 18.78
N ASN A 116 -10.62 19.94 20.09
CA ASN A 116 -10.58 21.29 20.66
C ASN A 116 -9.16 21.93 20.72
N GLY A 117 -8.11 21.24 20.27
CA GLY A 117 -6.80 21.84 19.93
C GLY A 117 -6.16 22.73 21.00
N SER A 118 -5.97 22.19 22.21
CA SER A 118 -5.33 22.87 23.36
C SER A 118 -5.97 24.21 23.80
N GLN A 119 -7.18 24.54 23.31
CA GLN A 119 -7.96 25.66 23.82
C GLN A 119 -8.63 25.32 25.16
N SER A 120 -7.97 25.66 26.26
CA SER A 120 -8.55 25.64 27.61
C SER A 120 -9.57 26.79 27.79
N GLY A 121 -10.70 26.71 27.10
CA GLY A 121 -11.76 27.71 27.13
C GLY A 121 -13.12 27.11 26.80
N SER A 122 -14.11 27.39 27.66
CA SER A 122 -15.48 26.91 27.47
C SER A 122 -16.11 27.56 26.23
N SER A 123 -16.23 26.78 25.15
CA SER A 123 -17.02 27.14 23.97
C SER A 123 -18.09 26.08 23.73
N ASP A 124 -19.36 26.51 23.77
CA ASP A 124 -20.52 25.64 23.65
C ASP A 124 -20.65 25.08 22.22
N THR A 125 -19.96 23.98 21.93
CA THR A 125 -20.09 23.18 20.71
C THR A 125 -21.38 22.34 20.70
N SER A 126 -22.47 22.97 21.11
CA SER A 126 -23.84 22.45 21.30
C SER A 126 -24.57 22.03 20.02
N GLY A 127 -23.83 21.72 18.95
CA GLY A 127 -24.34 21.29 17.65
C GLY A 127 -23.41 20.36 16.85
N SER A 128 -22.26 19.94 17.41
CA SER A 128 -21.38 18.95 16.76
C SER A 128 -21.69 17.54 17.23
N ASN A 129 -21.85 16.60 16.30
CA ASN A 129 -22.07 15.19 16.63
C ASN A 129 -20.83 14.58 17.28
N SER A 130 -21.00 14.05 18.48
CA SER A 130 -19.97 13.26 19.17
C SER A 130 -19.64 12.00 18.35
N GLN A 131 -18.35 11.75 18.13
CA GLN A 131 -17.85 10.63 17.31
C GLN A 131 -16.52 10.11 17.86
N ASP A 132 -16.22 8.84 17.60
CA ASP A 132 -15.00 8.18 18.08
C ASP A 132 -13.85 8.15 17.06
N PHE A 133 -14.04 8.75 15.89
CA PHE A 133 -13.03 8.89 14.82
C PHE A 133 -12.39 7.57 14.35
N ALA A 134 -13.05 6.43 14.59
CA ALA A 134 -12.61 5.12 14.16
C ALA A 134 -12.47 5.03 12.64
N SER A 135 -11.39 4.40 12.17
CA SER A 135 -11.15 4.06 10.76
C SER A 135 -12.32 3.30 10.10
N TYR A 136 -12.52 3.53 8.80
CA TYR A 136 -13.55 2.89 7.97
C TYR A 136 -12.97 2.31 6.69
N VAL A 137 -13.52 1.18 6.26
CA VAL A 137 -13.54 0.77 4.85
C VAL A 137 -14.73 1.44 4.17
N LEU A 138 -14.53 1.99 2.98
CA LEU A 138 -15.51 2.71 2.18
C LEU A 138 -15.74 1.98 0.86
N ILE A 139 -17.00 1.82 0.46
CA ILE A 139 -17.39 1.19 -0.80
C ILE A 139 -18.03 2.23 -1.72
N PHE A 140 -17.54 2.30 -2.96
CA PHE A 140 -18.07 3.15 -4.02
C PHE A 140 -18.40 2.31 -5.25
N LYS A 141 -19.53 2.60 -5.90
CA LYS A 141 -19.87 2.09 -7.23
C LYS A 141 -19.46 3.05 -8.33
N ALA A 142 -19.13 2.49 -9.49
CA ALA A 142 -18.93 3.23 -10.72
C ALA A 142 -20.22 3.96 -11.16
N ALA A 143 -20.04 5.14 -11.74
CA ALA A 143 -21.08 5.95 -12.35
C ALA A 143 -20.55 6.56 -13.68
N PRO A 144 -21.44 7.05 -14.57
CA PRO A 144 -21.04 7.56 -15.88
C PRO A 144 -19.94 8.65 -15.82
N ARG A 145 -19.15 8.78 -16.90
CA ARG A 145 -18.04 9.76 -17.02
C ARG A 145 -16.90 9.58 -16.00
N ALA A 146 -16.60 8.33 -15.63
CA ALA A 146 -15.60 7.98 -14.61
C ALA A 146 -15.83 8.73 -13.28
N THR A 147 -17.08 8.70 -12.82
CA THR A 147 -17.45 9.22 -11.50
C THR A 147 -17.75 8.04 -10.57
N TRP A 148 -17.74 8.31 -9.26
CA TRP A 148 -17.95 7.30 -8.23
C TRP A 148 -19.05 7.77 -7.29
N VAL A 149 -19.93 6.85 -6.89
CA VAL A 149 -21.02 7.12 -5.93
C VAL A 149 -20.79 6.27 -4.69
N PHE A 150 -20.72 6.93 -3.53
CA PHE A 150 -20.61 6.27 -2.24
C PHE A 150 -21.83 5.36 -1.99
N GLU A 151 -21.56 4.13 -1.53
CA GLU A 151 -22.61 3.16 -1.22
C GLU A 151 -22.75 2.93 0.28
N ARG A 152 -21.62 2.63 0.95
CA ARG A 152 -21.59 2.32 2.38
C ARG A 152 -20.20 2.46 2.98
N LYS A 153 -20.15 2.51 4.31
CA LYS A 153 -18.93 2.39 5.10
C LYS A 153 -19.04 1.27 6.12
N ILE A 154 -17.95 0.55 6.33
CA ILE A 154 -17.81 -0.53 7.31
C ILE A 154 -16.80 -0.07 8.36
N LYS A 155 -17.24 0.06 9.61
CA LYS A 155 -16.42 0.54 10.74
C LYS A 155 -15.47 -0.54 11.23
N LEU A 156 -14.18 -0.21 11.30
CA LEU A 156 -13.17 -1.10 11.87
C LEU A 156 -13.21 -1.00 13.39
N ALA A 157 -13.90 -1.95 14.05
CA ALA A 157 -14.00 -1.99 15.50
C ALA A 157 -12.75 -2.60 16.13
N LEU A 158 -12.43 -2.13 17.34
CA LEU A 158 -11.37 -2.68 18.18
C LEU A 158 -11.54 -4.21 18.37
N PRO A 159 -10.44 -4.98 18.49
CA PRO A 159 -10.51 -6.39 18.82
C PRO A 159 -11.17 -6.62 20.19
N TYR A 160 -11.73 -7.82 20.39
CA TYR A 160 -12.35 -8.19 21.66
C TYR A 160 -11.34 -8.81 22.63
N VAL A 161 -11.30 -8.28 23.85
CA VAL A 161 -10.63 -8.85 25.02
C VAL A 161 -11.52 -8.59 26.25
N LYS A 162 -11.98 -9.66 26.88
CA LYS A 162 -12.86 -9.59 28.05
C LYS A 162 -12.13 -8.89 29.21
N GLN A 163 -12.82 -7.98 29.89
CA GLN A 163 -12.33 -7.40 31.15
C GLN A 163 -12.55 -8.39 32.31
N GLU A 164 -11.51 -8.66 33.11
CA GLU A 164 -11.58 -9.56 34.27
C GLU A 164 -11.58 -8.77 35.59
N SER A 165 -12.30 -9.24 36.61
CA SER A 165 -12.33 -8.63 37.94
C SER A 165 -11.04 -8.89 38.73
N GLN A 166 -10.61 -7.90 39.51
CA GLN A 166 -9.38 -7.98 40.29
C GLN A 166 -9.61 -8.79 41.58
N GLY A 167 -9.10 -10.03 41.61
CA GLY A 167 -9.08 -10.83 42.85
C GLY A 167 -9.93 -12.09 42.82
N SER A 168 -10.48 -12.50 41.67
CA SER A 168 -11.08 -13.84 41.55
C SER A 168 -10.03 -14.92 41.85
N GLY A 169 -10.15 -15.55 43.02
CA GLY A 169 -9.33 -16.71 43.43
C GLY A 169 -9.53 -17.94 42.55
N ASP A 170 -10.50 -17.90 41.64
CA ASP A 170 -10.52 -18.72 40.43
C ASP A 170 -9.19 -18.54 39.66
N GLN A 171 -8.34 -19.56 39.79
CA GLN A 171 -7.64 -20.10 38.62
C GLN A 171 -8.67 -20.14 37.48
N GLY A 172 -8.52 -19.35 36.41
CA GLY A 172 -9.61 -19.12 35.44
C GLY A 172 -10.29 -20.43 35.02
N SER A 173 -11.57 -20.61 35.40
CA SER A 173 -12.14 -21.76 36.17
C SER A 173 -11.93 -23.22 35.70
N ASN A 174 -11.14 -23.45 34.65
CA ASN A 174 -10.66 -24.77 34.19
C ASN A 174 -9.18 -24.71 33.74
N GLY A 175 -8.35 -23.87 34.36
CA GLY A 175 -6.94 -23.66 33.96
C GLY A 175 -6.77 -22.95 32.60
N LYS A 176 -7.72 -22.11 32.20
CA LYS A 176 -7.68 -21.37 30.92
C LYS A 176 -6.77 -20.15 31.02
N GLY A 177 -5.88 -19.95 30.03
CA GLY A 177 -5.05 -18.75 29.89
C GLY A 177 -5.87 -17.49 29.56
N SER A 178 -5.28 -16.31 29.77
CA SER A 178 -5.95 -15.02 29.60
C SER A 178 -5.11 -13.97 28.87
N LEU A 179 -5.58 -13.55 27.69
CA LEU A 179 -5.03 -12.40 26.97
C LEU A 179 -5.13 -11.10 27.80
N TYR A 180 -6.18 -10.93 28.61
CA TYR A 180 -6.34 -9.72 29.44
C TYR A 180 -5.21 -9.55 30.45
N LYS A 181 -4.78 -10.66 31.09
CA LYS A 181 -3.62 -10.66 31.98
C LYS A 181 -2.34 -10.29 31.24
N THR A 182 -2.13 -10.77 30.01
CA THR A 182 -1.00 -10.34 29.16
C THR A 182 -1.03 -8.85 28.89
N LEU A 183 -2.18 -8.30 28.46
CA LEU A 183 -2.28 -6.88 28.06
C LEU A 183 -2.06 -5.89 29.24
N GLN A 184 -2.37 -6.27 30.48
CA GLN A 184 -2.08 -5.46 31.68
C GLN A 184 -0.58 -5.17 31.87
N ASP A 185 0.29 -6.12 31.54
CA ASP A 185 1.75 -6.01 31.69
C ASP A 185 2.48 -6.13 30.33
N LEU A 186 1.79 -5.84 29.22
CA LEU A 186 2.41 -5.82 27.90
C LEU A 186 3.20 -4.53 27.71
N LEU A 187 4.50 -4.65 27.42
CA LEU A 187 5.35 -3.55 27.00
C LEU A 187 5.55 -3.54 25.48
N VAL A 188 5.55 -2.36 24.88
CA VAL A 188 5.88 -2.16 23.45
C VAL A 188 6.93 -1.08 23.27
N GLU A 189 7.96 -1.35 22.48
CA GLU A 189 9.03 -0.41 22.13
C GLU A 189 8.51 0.78 21.29
N GLN A 190 9.09 1.97 21.47
CA GLN A 190 8.82 3.11 20.58
C GLN A 190 9.26 2.80 19.13
N PRO A 191 8.47 3.17 18.10
CA PRO A 191 8.75 2.85 16.69
C PRO A 191 10.15 3.23 16.22
N VAL A 192 10.81 2.31 15.49
CA VAL A 192 12.12 2.56 14.86
C VAL A 192 11.95 3.51 13.69
N THR A 193 12.61 4.66 13.74
CA THR A 193 12.50 5.70 12.73
C THR A 193 13.63 5.56 11.68
N PRO A 194 13.51 6.20 10.49
CA PRO A 194 14.60 6.30 9.53
C PRO A 194 15.92 6.83 10.13
N TYR A 195 15.83 7.60 11.22
CA TYR A 195 16.96 8.24 11.89
C TYR A 195 17.50 7.47 13.10
N THR A 196 16.89 6.34 13.49
CA THR A 196 17.39 5.48 14.56
C THR A 196 18.76 4.90 14.19
N PRO A 197 19.86 5.20 14.91
CA PRO A 197 21.19 4.66 14.62
C PRO A 197 21.40 3.27 15.25
N ASN A 198 22.42 2.54 14.82
CA ASN A 198 22.80 1.23 15.39
C ASN A 198 22.97 1.29 16.92
N ALA A 199 23.76 2.23 17.45
CA ALA A 199 23.92 2.42 18.89
C ALA A 199 22.61 2.80 19.62
N GLY A 200 21.67 3.44 18.93
CA GLY A 200 20.34 3.74 19.45
C GLY A 200 19.49 2.47 19.68
N LEU A 201 19.83 1.35 19.03
CA LEU A 201 19.20 0.04 19.22
C LEU A 201 19.90 -0.81 20.29
N ALA A 202 21.21 -0.65 20.46
CA ALA A 202 22.06 -1.44 21.36
C ALA A 202 21.68 -1.29 22.84
N ARG A 203 21.29 -2.38 23.52
CA ARG A 203 21.05 -2.40 24.98
C ARG A 203 22.14 -3.20 25.69
N VAL A 204 22.50 -2.78 26.90
CA VAL A 204 23.49 -3.49 27.73
C VAL A 204 23.06 -4.95 27.90
N ASN A 205 24.00 -5.88 27.67
CA ASN A 205 23.77 -7.31 27.80
C ASN A 205 23.14 -7.68 29.15
N GLY A 206 22.22 -8.65 29.09
CA GLY A 206 21.67 -9.31 30.26
C GLY A 206 22.70 -10.21 30.97
N VAL A 207 22.28 -10.81 32.08
CA VAL A 207 23.16 -11.68 32.87
C VAL A 207 23.46 -12.99 32.13
N ALA A 208 24.61 -13.62 32.40
CA ALA A 208 24.98 -14.91 31.84
C ALA A 208 24.14 -16.06 32.45
N GLN A 209 23.88 -17.12 31.67
CA GLN A 209 23.02 -18.21 32.15
C GLN A 209 23.61 -18.98 33.34
N ASP A 210 24.94 -19.05 33.48
CA ASP A 210 25.57 -19.64 34.67
C ASP A 210 25.26 -18.84 35.95
N THR A 211 25.44 -17.52 35.95
CA THR A 211 25.06 -16.65 37.06
C THR A 211 23.56 -16.72 37.37
N VAL A 212 22.68 -16.91 36.38
CA VAL A 212 21.23 -17.11 36.61
C VAL A 212 20.91 -18.45 37.29
N HIS A 213 21.46 -19.57 36.82
CA HIS A 213 21.08 -20.90 37.33
C HIS A 213 21.82 -21.34 38.60
N PHE A 214 22.99 -20.74 38.87
CA PHE A 214 23.86 -21.05 40.02
C PHE A 214 23.96 -19.93 41.05
N GLY A 215 23.76 -18.66 40.65
CA GLY A 215 24.00 -17.49 41.49
C GLY A 215 25.43 -16.98 41.38
N SER A 216 25.61 -15.69 41.72
CA SER A 216 26.92 -15.02 41.65
C SER A 216 27.93 -15.63 42.61
N GLY A 217 29.13 -15.94 42.11
CA GLY A 217 30.20 -16.58 42.86
C GLY A 217 30.10 -18.11 42.93
N GLN A 218 29.17 -18.74 42.20
CA GLN A 218 28.99 -20.20 42.13
C GLN A 218 29.06 -20.76 40.69
N GLU A 219 29.33 -19.90 39.70
CA GLU A 219 29.38 -20.24 38.27
C GLU A 219 30.39 -21.35 37.94
N SER A 220 31.48 -21.45 38.70
CA SER A 220 32.50 -22.50 38.55
C SER A 220 31.95 -23.93 38.71
N SER A 221 30.78 -24.10 39.35
CA SER A 221 30.08 -25.38 39.48
C SER A 221 29.34 -25.83 38.22
N TRP A 222 29.27 -25.00 37.16
CA TRP A 222 28.58 -25.29 35.89
C TRP A 222 28.85 -26.70 35.37
N ASN A 223 30.12 -27.08 35.20
CA ASN A 223 30.48 -28.34 34.54
C ASN A 223 30.00 -29.58 35.32
N SER A 224 30.00 -29.53 36.66
CA SER A 224 29.57 -30.64 37.52
C SER A 224 28.05 -30.65 37.79
N GLN A 225 27.35 -29.52 37.63
CA GLN A 225 25.95 -29.40 38.01
C GLN A 225 24.96 -29.08 36.86
N ARG A 226 25.41 -28.71 35.66
CA ARG A 226 24.53 -28.39 34.52
C ARG A 226 23.51 -29.50 34.20
N SER A 227 23.87 -30.76 34.38
CA SER A 227 22.95 -31.90 34.14
C SER A 227 21.77 -31.95 35.12
N GLN A 228 21.91 -31.48 36.37
CA GLN A 228 20.81 -31.41 37.35
C GLN A 228 19.98 -30.12 37.24
N LYS A 229 20.25 -29.29 36.23
CA LYS A 229 19.60 -27.99 35.98
C LYS A 229 18.84 -27.92 34.65
N GLY A 230 18.75 -29.02 33.89
CA GLY A 230 18.19 -29.03 32.53
C GLY A 230 19.15 -28.46 31.47
N LEU A 231 20.45 -28.51 31.75
CA LEU A 231 21.53 -27.97 30.92
C LEU A 231 22.60 -29.04 30.65
N LYS A 232 22.20 -30.33 30.57
CA LYS A 232 23.12 -31.42 30.25
C LYS A 232 23.89 -31.11 28.96
N ASN A 233 25.21 -31.27 29.01
CA ASN A 233 26.15 -30.99 27.92
C ASN A 233 26.18 -29.55 27.37
N ASN A 234 25.38 -28.61 27.87
CA ASN A 234 25.37 -27.23 27.38
C ASN A 234 26.78 -26.59 27.51
N PRO A 235 27.40 -26.13 26.40
CA PRO A 235 28.77 -25.67 26.38
C PRO A 235 28.93 -24.17 26.68
N GLY A 236 27.84 -23.41 26.75
CA GLY A 236 27.85 -21.94 26.78
C GLY A 236 27.43 -21.33 28.13
N PRO A 237 28.17 -21.51 29.23
CA PRO A 237 27.83 -20.91 30.54
C PRO A 237 27.67 -19.39 30.47
N LYS A 238 28.48 -18.74 29.62
CA LYS A 238 28.48 -17.30 29.38
C LYS A 238 27.56 -16.82 28.26
N ALA A 239 26.68 -17.69 27.75
CA ALA A 239 25.61 -17.28 26.85
C ALA A 239 24.70 -16.27 27.58
N VAL A 240 24.43 -15.15 26.91
CA VAL A 240 23.68 -14.01 27.45
C VAL A 240 22.18 -14.34 27.48
N THR A 241 21.52 -14.06 28.61
CA THR A 241 20.08 -14.39 28.81
C THR A 241 19.12 -13.31 28.32
N GLY A 242 19.62 -12.23 27.71
CA GLY A 242 18.83 -11.18 27.06
C GLY A 242 19.45 -9.79 27.18
N PHE A 243 18.66 -8.76 27.49
CA PHE A 243 19.13 -7.37 27.52
C PHE A 243 18.45 -6.53 28.61
N LYS A 244 19.18 -5.55 29.16
CA LYS A 244 18.70 -4.67 30.24
C LYS A 244 17.64 -3.67 29.73
N LEU A 245 16.68 -3.36 30.60
CA LEU A 245 15.51 -2.50 30.34
C LEU A 245 15.49 -1.21 31.20
N ASP A 246 16.57 -0.90 31.92
CA ASP A 246 16.72 0.32 32.72
C ASP A 246 17.19 1.54 31.89
N LYS A 247 17.64 1.31 30.66
CA LYS A 247 18.16 2.31 29.71
C LYS A 247 17.65 2.06 28.30
N GLY A 248 17.98 3.01 27.42
CA GLY A 248 17.67 2.95 26.00
C GLY A 248 16.26 3.39 25.63
N ARG A 249 15.91 3.14 24.35
CA ARG A 249 14.61 3.52 23.75
C ARG A 249 13.46 3.02 24.61
N ALA A 250 12.43 3.85 24.74
CA ALA A 250 11.28 3.64 25.60
C ALA A 250 10.52 2.36 25.27
N TYR A 251 10.25 1.57 26.32
CA TYR A 251 9.21 0.55 26.34
C TYR A 251 8.05 1.07 27.19
N ARG A 252 6.82 0.94 26.70
CA ARG A 252 5.63 1.54 27.34
C ARG A 252 4.46 0.56 27.38
N LYS A 253 3.63 0.65 28.42
CA LYS A 253 2.35 -0.06 28.51
C LYS A 253 1.30 0.56 27.59
N LEU A 254 0.22 -0.17 27.34
CA LEU A 254 -0.88 0.23 26.44
C LEU A 254 -1.46 1.62 26.72
N ASN A 255 -1.60 2.00 28.00
CA ASN A 255 -2.15 3.29 28.43
C ASN A 255 -1.10 4.41 28.58
N GLU A 256 0.19 4.08 28.55
CA GLU A 256 1.30 5.03 28.59
C GLU A 256 1.58 5.59 27.18
N SER A 257 2.41 6.63 27.09
CA SER A 257 2.81 7.23 25.81
C SER A 257 4.31 7.08 25.55
N TRP A 258 4.66 6.81 24.28
CA TRP A 258 6.05 6.92 23.82
C TRP A 258 6.49 8.40 23.77
N PRO A 259 7.79 8.69 23.98
CA PRO A 259 8.37 10.00 23.70
C PRO A 259 8.58 10.22 22.20
N VAL A 260 8.63 11.48 21.77
CA VAL A 260 9.16 11.89 20.44
C VAL A 260 10.70 11.86 20.36
N TYR A 261 11.34 11.59 21.50
CA TYR A 261 12.79 11.55 21.67
C TYR A 261 13.29 10.11 21.60
N GLU A 262 14.44 9.88 20.98
CA GLU A 262 15.12 8.59 20.99
C GLU A 262 16.62 8.75 21.29
N PRO A 263 17.23 7.88 22.10
CA PRO A 263 18.64 8.00 22.46
C PRO A 263 19.56 7.67 21.28
N LEU A 264 20.64 8.43 21.14
CA LEU A 264 21.73 8.14 20.20
C LEU A 264 22.48 6.84 20.56
N ASP A 265 22.56 6.54 21.86
CA ASP A 265 23.21 5.35 22.38
C ASP A 265 22.40 4.76 23.55
N SER A 266 21.69 3.66 23.28
CA SER A 266 20.83 2.98 24.26
C SER A 266 21.61 2.20 25.33
N THR A 267 22.94 2.12 25.24
CA THR A 267 23.79 1.58 26.32
C THR A 267 24.04 2.59 27.43
N LYS A 268 23.81 3.89 27.16
CA LYS A 268 24.16 5.02 28.04
C LYS A 268 22.95 5.87 28.44
N GLU A 269 22.15 6.27 27.45
CA GLU A 269 21.05 7.23 27.60
C GLU A 269 19.68 6.53 27.56
N GLY A 270 18.61 7.28 27.77
CA GLY A 270 17.24 6.76 27.86
C GLY A 270 16.90 6.12 29.21
N LYS A 271 15.75 5.45 29.26
CA LYS A 271 15.18 4.83 30.48
C LYS A 271 14.47 3.49 30.25
N GLY A 272 14.46 2.97 29.02
CA GLY A 272 13.84 1.68 28.70
C GLY A 272 12.38 1.64 29.18
N LYS A 273 12.06 0.69 30.07
CA LYS A 273 10.70 0.52 30.62
C LYS A 273 10.35 1.44 31.80
N ASP A 274 11.29 2.25 32.29
CA ASP A 274 11.04 3.14 33.44
C ASP A 274 10.37 4.46 32.97
N GLU A 275 9.04 4.44 32.90
CA GLU A 275 8.22 5.63 32.63
C GLU A 275 8.36 6.68 33.75
N SER A 276 8.54 6.25 35.01
CA SER A 276 8.54 7.17 36.14
C SER A 276 9.81 8.03 36.18
N SER A 277 10.99 7.41 36.03
CA SER A 277 12.25 8.16 35.87
C SER A 277 12.30 8.93 34.55
N TRP A 278 11.59 8.47 33.51
CA TRP A 278 11.44 9.25 32.29
C TRP A 278 10.66 10.54 32.54
N LYS A 279 9.47 10.45 33.13
CA LYS A 279 8.57 11.57 33.38
C LYS A 279 9.10 12.56 34.43
N ASN A 280 9.75 12.06 35.47
CA ASN A 280 10.20 12.87 36.61
C ASN A 280 11.55 13.57 36.40
N SER A 281 12.38 13.16 35.42
CA SER A 281 13.67 13.82 35.16
C SER A 281 14.17 13.71 33.72
N GLU A 282 14.07 12.55 33.06
CA GLU A 282 14.73 12.38 31.76
C GLU A 282 14.04 13.15 30.62
N LYS A 283 12.71 13.31 30.66
CA LYS A 283 11.94 14.10 29.69
C LYS A 283 12.54 15.50 29.53
N THR A 284 12.78 16.20 30.63
CA THR A 284 13.32 17.57 30.58
C THR A 284 14.78 17.60 30.11
N THR A 285 15.54 16.52 30.31
CA THR A 285 16.91 16.39 29.78
C THR A 285 16.89 16.23 28.26
N ALA A 286 15.97 15.41 27.73
CA ALA A 286 15.78 15.22 26.29
C ALA A 286 15.15 16.46 25.60
N GLU A 287 14.22 17.16 26.26
CA GLU A 287 13.64 18.41 25.77
C GLU A 287 14.70 19.51 25.59
N ASN A 288 15.68 19.60 26.49
CA ASN A 288 16.75 20.59 26.40
C ASN A 288 17.85 20.22 25.38
N ASP A 289 18.25 18.94 25.29
CA ASP A 289 19.27 18.49 24.32
C ASP A 289 18.74 18.45 22.87
N ALA A 290 17.46 18.09 22.68
CA ALA A 290 16.85 17.85 21.37
C ALA A 290 15.51 18.59 21.14
N PRO A 291 15.46 19.93 21.27
CA PRO A 291 14.22 20.71 21.12
C PRO A 291 13.69 20.69 19.67
N LEU A 292 12.37 20.77 19.51
CA LEU A 292 11.70 20.81 18.20
C LEU A 292 11.96 22.15 17.47
N VAL A 293 12.07 22.14 16.14
CA VAL A 293 12.18 23.37 15.33
C VAL A 293 11.05 24.34 15.67
N GLY A 294 11.40 25.59 15.96
CA GLY A 294 10.47 26.68 16.28
C GLY A 294 10.28 26.95 17.78
N MET A 295 10.56 25.99 18.67
CA MET A 295 10.54 26.26 20.12
C MET A 295 11.72 27.14 20.57
N VAL A 296 12.88 27.00 19.94
CA VAL A 296 14.09 27.77 20.27
C VAL A 296 14.08 29.15 19.57
N GLY A 297 13.28 30.10 20.05
CA GLY A 297 13.28 31.45 19.46
C GLY A 297 12.42 32.55 20.09
N SER A 298 11.40 32.21 20.89
CA SER A 298 10.40 33.17 21.40
C SER A 298 10.89 34.21 22.43
N GLY A 299 12.17 34.18 22.82
CA GLY A 299 12.76 35.07 23.83
C GLY A 299 13.51 36.31 23.31
N ALA A 300 13.78 36.45 22.00
CA ALA A 300 14.69 37.48 21.47
C ALA A 300 14.18 38.29 20.26
N ALA A 301 13.15 37.84 19.55
CA ALA A 301 12.65 38.50 18.33
C ALA A 301 11.78 39.75 18.60
N GLY A 302 12.19 40.61 19.54
CA GLY A 302 11.46 41.81 19.98
C GLY A 302 11.96 43.15 19.42
N SER A 303 13.07 43.19 18.68
CA SER A 303 13.76 44.44 18.29
C SER A 303 14.57 44.36 16.98
N ALA A 304 13.95 44.16 15.80
CA ALA A 304 14.67 44.33 14.51
C ALA A 304 13.85 44.42 13.18
N SER A 305 12.62 44.96 13.11
CA SER A 305 11.96 45.15 11.77
C SER A 305 10.79 46.14 11.73
N SER A 306 10.96 47.38 12.20
CA SER A 306 9.93 48.44 12.12
C SER A 306 10.52 49.83 11.86
N LEU A 307 10.89 50.11 10.61
CA LEU A 307 11.49 51.39 10.16
C LEU A 307 10.78 52.00 8.94
N GLN A 308 9.44 52.04 8.96
CA GLN A 308 8.56 52.96 8.21
C GLN A 308 7.09 52.74 8.64
N GLY A 309 6.21 53.73 8.47
CA GLY A 309 4.76 53.56 8.70
C GLY A 309 4.14 54.35 9.86
N ASN A 310 4.30 55.67 9.82
CA ASN A 310 3.59 56.69 10.62
C ASN A 310 2.06 56.43 10.79
N GLY A 311 1.49 56.46 12.02
CA GLY A 311 0.04 56.34 12.23
C GLY A 311 -0.43 56.17 13.69
N SER A 312 -1.02 57.21 14.28
CA SER A 312 -1.30 57.33 15.72
C SER A 312 -2.60 56.68 16.24
N ASN A 313 -2.57 56.32 17.54
CA ASN A 313 -3.63 56.45 18.58
C ASN A 313 -4.25 55.19 19.21
N SER A 314 -4.34 55.24 20.56
CA SER A 314 -5.27 54.54 21.48
C SER A 314 -5.30 52.99 21.53
N SER A 315 -5.48 52.35 22.69
CA SER A 315 -5.33 52.83 24.08
C SER A 315 -5.29 51.69 25.10
N GLY A 316 -4.20 51.61 25.86
CA GLY A 316 -4.19 51.46 27.32
C GLY A 316 -4.68 50.16 28.00
N LEU A 317 -3.88 49.67 28.94
CA LEU A 317 -4.34 49.13 30.23
C LEU A 317 -3.21 49.22 31.26
N LYS A 318 -3.55 49.42 32.54
CA LYS A 318 -2.63 49.46 33.69
C LYS A 318 -3.20 48.61 34.83
N SER A 319 -2.30 48.06 35.66
CA SER A 319 -2.60 47.42 36.96
C SER A 319 -3.36 46.08 36.86
N LEU A 320 -3.34 45.19 37.87
CA LEU A 320 -2.79 45.31 39.23
C LEU A 320 -1.73 44.25 39.54
N LEU A 321 -0.84 44.57 40.51
CA LEU A 321 -0.20 43.56 41.36
C LEU A 321 -1.09 43.29 42.58
N ARG A 322 -1.12 42.04 43.05
CA ARG A 322 -1.04 41.74 44.50
C ARG A 322 -0.52 40.33 44.74
N SER A 323 0.02 40.09 45.93
CA SER A 323 0.96 39.01 46.24
C SER A 323 0.45 38.05 47.32
N ALA A 324 1.05 36.85 47.36
CA ALA A 324 1.02 35.94 48.51
C ALA A 324 2.38 35.20 48.61
N PRO A 325 3.13 35.34 49.72
CA PRO A 325 4.39 34.61 49.94
C PRO A 325 4.20 33.38 50.85
N VAL A 326 5.05 32.36 50.69
CA VAL A 326 5.23 31.26 51.65
C VAL A 326 6.73 31.02 51.85
N SER A 327 7.14 30.64 53.06
CA SER A 327 8.50 30.84 53.58
C SER A 327 9.32 29.56 53.79
N VAL A 328 10.65 29.69 53.82
CA VAL A 328 11.61 28.63 54.14
C VAL A 328 11.99 28.65 55.63
N PRO A 329 12.03 27.51 56.34
CA PRO A 329 12.58 27.42 57.71
C PRO A 329 14.08 27.01 57.73
N PRO A 330 14.92 27.57 58.62
CA PRO A 330 16.37 27.27 58.68
C PRO A 330 16.86 26.47 59.91
N SER A 331 18.01 25.78 59.74
CA SER A 331 18.94 25.24 60.78
C SER A 331 18.41 24.08 61.66
N SER A 332 19.18 23.08 62.13
CA SER A 332 20.55 23.11 62.68
C SER A 332 21.15 21.71 62.98
N THR A 333 22.48 21.58 62.81
CA THR A 333 23.48 20.69 63.49
C THR A 333 23.17 19.27 64.02
N SER A 334 24.02 18.31 63.64
CA SER A 334 24.92 17.59 64.59
C SER A 334 26.18 17.04 63.88
N ASN A 335 27.24 16.71 64.63
CA ASN A 335 28.62 16.49 64.12
C ASN A 335 29.10 15.02 64.22
N GLN A 336 30.09 14.63 63.39
CA GLN A 336 31.38 14.04 63.86
C GLN A 336 32.47 13.83 62.77
N THR A 337 33.43 14.78 62.74
CA THR A 337 34.91 14.63 62.73
C THR A 337 35.71 13.52 62.00
N LEU A 338 36.79 13.99 61.33
CA LEU A 338 38.16 13.42 61.18
C LEU A 338 38.38 12.23 60.21
N SER A 339 39.55 12.06 59.55
CA SER A 339 40.84 12.82 59.50
C SER A 339 41.56 12.72 58.13
N LEU A 340 42.68 13.45 57.95
CA LEU A 340 43.44 13.63 56.69
C LEU A 340 44.56 12.58 56.47
N SER A 341 45.06 12.39 55.23
CA SER A 341 46.40 12.89 54.81
C SER A 341 47.00 12.36 53.46
N ASN A 342 47.79 13.25 52.82
CA ASN A 342 49.00 13.06 51.99
C ASN A 342 49.01 12.64 50.48
N PRO A 343 50.06 13.05 49.69
CA PRO A 343 49.86 13.38 48.25
C PRO A 343 51.03 13.12 47.22
N ALA A 344 50.71 13.28 45.91
CA ALA A 344 51.62 13.76 44.82
C ALA A 344 52.85 12.84 44.44
N PRO A 345 53.85 13.21 43.57
CA PRO A 345 54.09 14.49 42.84
C PRO A 345 54.78 14.48 41.41
N VAL A 346 54.81 15.69 40.79
CA VAL A 346 55.66 16.31 39.69
C VAL A 346 55.86 15.70 38.27
N GLY A 347 55.72 16.58 37.25
CA GLY A 347 56.45 16.60 35.95
C GLY A 347 56.25 17.98 35.24
N PRO A 348 57.23 18.62 34.53
CA PRO A 348 57.30 20.10 34.56
C PRO A 348 57.40 20.94 33.25
N GLN A 349 56.75 22.12 33.30
CA GLN A 349 57.12 23.48 32.80
C GLN A 349 57.41 23.83 31.31
N ALA A 350 56.82 24.95 30.85
CA ALA A 350 57.56 26.12 30.30
C ALA A 350 56.75 27.46 30.33
N VAL A 351 57.45 28.53 30.73
CA VAL A 351 57.18 30.00 30.84
C VAL A 351 56.54 30.69 29.59
N VAL A 352 55.98 31.93 29.55
CA VAL A 352 56.46 33.26 30.02
C VAL A 352 55.33 34.33 30.24
N SER A 353 55.41 35.09 31.37
CA SER A 353 54.95 36.47 31.72
C SER A 353 53.51 37.04 31.53
N GLN A 354 53.19 37.97 32.45
CA GLN A 354 52.05 38.90 32.52
C GLN A 354 52.60 40.32 32.84
N PRO A 355 51.82 41.42 32.75
CA PRO A 355 51.51 42.15 33.99
C PRO A 355 50.11 42.79 34.05
N ALA A 356 49.77 43.39 35.20
CA ALA A 356 48.42 43.82 35.59
C ALA A 356 48.02 45.25 35.18
N GLY A 357 46.70 45.54 35.21
CA GLY A 357 46.18 46.91 35.23
C GLY A 357 44.65 47.05 35.11
N GLY A 358 44.03 47.74 36.06
CA GLY A 358 42.68 48.34 35.92
C GLY A 358 41.48 47.44 36.23
N ALA A 359 40.67 47.84 37.23
CA ALA A 359 39.36 47.25 37.48
C ALA A 359 38.25 48.08 36.83
N THR A 360 37.44 47.46 35.96
CA THR A 360 36.16 47.99 35.46
C THR A 360 35.11 46.89 35.43
N ALA A 361 33.84 47.24 35.64
CA ALA A 361 32.75 46.27 35.75
C ALA A 361 32.36 45.70 34.37
N ALA A 362 32.73 44.45 34.10
CA ALA A 362 32.41 43.76 32.85
C ALA A 362 31.07 43.00 32.94
N VAL A 363 30.03 43.68 32.46
CA VAL A 363 28.78 43.16 31.84
C VAL A 363 28.56 41.63 31.89
N SER A 364 27.43 41.22 32.46
CA SER A 364 26.91 39.85 32.32
C SER A 364 26.61 39.53 30.85
N VAL A 365 27.40 38.64 30.25
CA VAL A 365 27.15 38.12 28.90
C VAL A 365 25.91 37.22 28.94
N ASN A 366 24.83 37.64 28.29
CA ASN A 366 23.64 36.80 28.09
C ASN A 366 24.03 35.57 27.27
N ARG A 367 23.90 34.37 27.87
CA ARG A 367 23.90 33.12 27.09
C ARG A 367 22.64 33.11 26.24
N THR A 368 22.80 33.08 24.92
CA THR A 368 21.68 32.87 24.00
C THR A 368 21.25 31.41 24.04
N ALA A 369 19.95 31.14 23.96
CA ALA A 369 19.39 29.79 24.14
C ALA A 369 19.85 28.73 23.11
N SER A 370 20.58 29.16 22.06
CA SER A 370 21.20 28.29 21.06
C SER A 370 22.25 27.33 21.64
N ASP A 371 22.88 27.64 22.77
CA ASP A 371 23.99 26.86 23.34
C ASP A 371 23.55 25.51 23.97
N THR A 372 22.25 25.23 24.03
CA THR A 372 21.69 24.04 24.72
C THR A 372 21.23 22.91 23.80
N ALA A 373 20.85 23.23 22.55
CA ALA A 373 20.27 22.30 21.59
C ALA A 373 21.34 21.43 20.90
N THR A 374 22.07 20.63 21.67
CA THR A 374 23.28 19.93 21.21
C THR A 374 23.04 18.63 20.45
N PHE A 375 21.87 17.99 20.58
CA PHE A 375 21.55 16.66 20.05
C PHE A 375 22.69 15.66 20.31
N SER A 376 23.16 15.64 21.56
CA SER A 376 24.35 14.94 22.04
C SER A 376 24.03 13.61 22.73
N LYS A 377 22.82 13.49 23.27
CA LYS A 377 22.25 12.32 23.95
C LYS A 377 21.05 11.77 23.19
N TYR A 378 20.21 12.68 22.69
CA TYR A 378 18.92 12.37 22.08
C TYR A 378 18.80 12.93 20.66
N LEU A 379 18.01 12.24 19.85
CA LEU A 379 17.38 12.75 18.64
C LEU A 379 15.92 13.10 18.96
N ASN A 380 15.34 14.03 18.21
CA ASN A 380 13.91 14.31 18.22
C ASN A 380 13.35 13.98 16.84
N THR A 381 12.48 12.97 16.79
CA THR A 381 12.01 12.35 15.54
C THR A 381 10.49 12.48 15.35
N ALA A 382 9.88 13.50 15.96
CA ALA A 382 8.45 13.83 15.82
C ALA A 382 7.95 13.84 14.36
N GLN A 383 8.69 14.44 13.44
CA GLN A 383 8.36 14.53 12.02
C GLN A 383 8.46 13.15 11.31
N ALA A 384 9.36 12.28 11.76
CA ALA A 384 9.50 10.93 11.24
C ALA A 384 8.37 10.02 11.75
N LEU A 385 8.05 10.11 13.04
CA LEU A 385 6.92 9.41 13.64
C LEU A 385 5.60 9.79 12.94
N HIS A 386 5.36 11.08 12.68
CA HIS A 386 4.20 11.55 11.91
C HIS A 386 4.14 10.89 10.52
N GLN A 387 5.26 10.86 9.78
CA GLN A 387 5.35 10.26 8.45
C GLN A 387 5.17 8.73 8.47
N MET A 388 5.51 8.05 9.57
CA MET A 388 5.23 6.62 9.79
C MET A 388 3.76 6.33 10.15
N GLY A 389 2.90 7.34 10.21
CA GLY A 389 1.49 7.22 10.61
C GLY A 389 1.24 7.19 12.12
N VAL A 390 2.22 7.59 12.94
CA VAL A 390 2.02 7.84 14.38
C VAL A 390 1.32 9.19 14.54
N ILE A 391 0.32 9.27 15.41
CA ILE A 391 -0.36 10.53 15.73
C ILE A 391 0.59 11.39 16.57
N VAL A 392 0.99 12.54 16.02
CA VAL A 392 1.86 13.53 16.67
C VAL A 392 1.12 14.88 16.73
N PRO A 393 0.57 15.26 17.90
CA PRO A 393 -0.18 16.49 18.06
C PRO A 393 0.60 17.74 17.62
N GLY A 394 -0.05 18.59 16.82
CA GLY A 394 0.52 19.81 16.28
C GLY A 394 1.21 19.65 14.91
N LEU A 395 1.35 18.42 14.40
CA LEU A 395 1.86 18.13 13.05
C LEU A 395 0.75 17.72 12.07
N GLU A 396 -0.49 17.49 12.54
CA GLU A 396 -1.58 16.98 11.70
C GLU A 396 -2.16 18.03 10.74
N LYS A 397 -2.49 17.60 9.52
CA LYS A 397 -2.89 18.47 8.41
C LYS A 397 -4.41 18.40 8.16
N TRP A 398 -5.19 19.23 8.82
CA TRP A 398 -6.63 19.39 8.54
C TRP A 398 -7.15 20.79 8.88
N GLY A 399 -8.23 21.20 8.20
CA GLY A 399 -8.81 22.54 8.32
C GLY A 399 -9.42 22.79 9.71
N GLY A 400 -8.66 23.46 10.57
CA GLY A 400 -9.04 23.82 11.94
C GLY A 400 -7.84 24.08 12.84
N ASN A 401 -6.75 23.34 12.63
CA ASN A 401 -5.52 23.52 13.42
C ASN A 401 -4.64 24.63 12.81
N ASN A 402 -4.38 25.71 13.55
CA ASN A 402 -3.73 26.92 13.03
C ASN A 402 -2.18 26.85 13.01
N GLY A 403 -1.64 25.73 12.55
CA GLY A 403 -0.27 25.67 12.03
C GLY A 403 -0.24 26.24 10.60
N THR A 404 0.65 27.18 10.29
CA THR A 404 0.58 27.95 9.03
C THR A 404 1.09 27.16 7.81
N GLY A 405 0.33 26.16 7.37
CA GLY A 405 0.35 25.65 6.01
C GLY A 405 -0.78 26.30 5.20
N VAL A 406 -0.49 26.81 4.00
CA VAL A 406 -1.50 27.51 3.19
C VAL A 406 -2.57 26.51 2.74
N VAL A 407 -3.77 26.61 3.32
CA VAL A 407 -4.99 26.12 2.67
C VAL A 407 -5.15 26.95 1.39
N ALA A 408 -4.76 26.36 0.26
CA ALA A 408 -5.09 26.88 -1.05
C ALA A 408 -6.59 26.74 -1.24
N SER A 409 -7.35 27.74 -0.79
CA SER A 409 -8.77 27.86 -1.03
C SER A 409 -9.00 28.07 -2.53
N ARG A 410 -9.05 26.96 -3.27
CA ARG A 410 -9.93 26.88 -4.43
C ARG A 410 -11.32 27.18 -3.91
N GLN A 411 -11.73 28.45 -4.03
CA GLN A 411 -13.14 28.76 -4.21
C GLN A 411 -13.55 27.99 -5.46
N ASP A 412 -14.26 26.88 -5.27
CA ASP A 412 -14.88 26.16 -6.37
C ASP A 412 -15.81 27.14 -7.08
N ALA A 413 -15.40 27.57 -8.28
CA ALA A 413 -16.20 28.43 -9.15
C ALA A 413 -17.32 27.62 -9.81
N THR A 414 -18.03 26.79 -9.03
CA THR A 414 -19.22 26.02 -9.40
C THR A 414 -20.44 26.94 -9.47
N SER A 415 -20.32 28.00 -10.27
CA SER A 415 -21.37 28.92 -10.68
C SER A 415 -21.45 28.90 -12.21
N THR A 416 -21.73 27.72 -12.78
CA THR A 416 -22.09 27.54 -14.19
C THR A 416 -23.52 28.04 -14.46
N ASN A 417 -23.76 29.32 -14.17
CA ASN A 417 -24.92 30.05 -14.67
C ASN A 417 -24.82 30.12 -16.19
N LEU A 418 -25.83 29.61 -16.89
CA LEU A 418 -25.83 29.51 -18.35
C LEU A 418 -25.92 30.90 -18.99
N PRO A 419 -24.98 31.29 -19.87
CA PRO A 419 -25.18 32.43 -20.77
C PRO A 419 -26.17 32.02 -21.87
N HIS A 420 -27.32 32.69 -21.94
CA HIS A 420 -28.23 32.57 -23.09
C HIS A 420 -27.62 33.23 -24.34
N ALA A 421 -27.93 32.71 -25.53
CA ALA A 421 -27.33 33.16 -26.77
C ALA A 421 -27.96 34.45 -27.32
N ALA A 422 -27.15 35.51 -27.41
CA ALA A 422 -27.26 36.62 -28.37
C ALA A 422 -25.90 37.34 -28.44
N GLY A 423 -25.44 37.89 -29.58
CA GLY A 423 -26.08 37.93 -30.89
C GLY A 423 -25.90 39.27 -31.62
N ALA A 424 -24.67 39.77 -31.74
CA ALA A 424 -24.37 40.98 -32.54
C ALA A 424 -22.91 40.97 -33.04
N SER A 425 -22.72 41.39 -34.29
CA SER A 425 -21.41 41.56 -34.94
C SER A 425 -20.97 43.03 -34.91
N GLN A 426 -19.65 43.30 -34.87
CA GLN A 426 -19.05 44.23 -35.83
C GLN A 426 -17.54 44.06 -35.99
N THR A 427 -17.02 44.59 -37.09
CA THR A 427 -15.68 44.37 -37.64
C THR A 427 -14.73 45.54 -37.39
N GLY A 428 -13.44 45.26 -37.17
CA GLY A 428 -12.38 46.28 -37.16
C GLY A 428 -11.01 45.70 -37.51
N LEU A 429 -10.43 46.17 -38.62
CA LEU A 429 -9.09 45.77 -39.09
C LEU A 429 -8.00 46.67 -38.51
N GLY A 430 -6.81 46.14 -38.24
CA GLY A 430 -5.65 46.93 -37.80
C GLY A 430 -4.36 46.11 -37.76
N THR A 431 -3.54 46.21 -38.80
CA THR A 431 -2.27 45.47 -38.95
C THR A 431 -1.07 46.25 -38.38
N GLY A 432 -0.20 45.60 -37.59
CA GLY A 432 1.08 46.16 -37.15
C GLY A 432 2.02 45.08 -36.61
N SER A 433 3.24 45.02 -37.17
CA SER A 433 4.26 43.99 -36.86
C SER A 433 5.34 44.49 -35.87
N PRO A 434 6.19 43.61 -35.30
CA PRO A 434 6.60 43.73 -33.89
C PRO A 434 7.93 44.47 -33.64
N ARG A 435 8.10 44.89 -32.39
CA ARG A 435 9.39 45.10 -31.72
C ARG A 435 9.31 44.68 -30.26
N GLU A 436 10.36 44.03 -29.76
CA GLU A 436 10.61 43.86 -28.33
C GLU A 436 10.87 45.22 -27.66
N PRO A 437 10.75 45.28 -26.32
CA PRO A 437 12.01 45.25 -25.57
C PRO A 437 12.01 44.22 -24.43
N ALA A 438 13.18 43.66 -24.15
CA ALA A 438 13.39 42.80 -22.99
C ALA A 438 13.21 43.58 -21.67
N LEU A 439 12.50 42.98 -20.71
CA LEU A 439 12.44 43.47 -19.33
C LEU A 439 12.51 42.29 -18.36
N THR A 440 13.72 42.04 -17.87
CA THR A 440 14.03 41.01 -16.86
C THR A 440 13.34 41.31 -15.54
N ALA A 441 12.27 40.59 -15.26
CA ALA A 441 11.56 40.61 -13.97
C ALA A 441 11.36 39.17 -13.47
N THR A 442 12.47 38.48 -13.14
CA THR A 442 12.49 37.10 -12.65
C THR A 442 11.88 37.01 -11.25
N SER A 443 10.55 37.07 -11.15
CA SER A 443 9.84 36.88 -9.89
C SER A 443 9.89 35.39 -9.52
N GLN A 444 10.98 35.01 -8.85
CA GLN A 444 11.16 33.67 -8.28
C GLN A 444 10.17 33.46 -7.12
N ARG A 445 8.89 33.24 -7.44
CA ARG A 445 7.91 32.75 -6.47
C ARG A 445 8.06 31.24 -6.29
N ALA A 446 9.26 30.84 -5.91
CA ALA A 446 9.50 29.53 -5.32
C ALA A 446 8.54 29.40 -4.13
N VAL A 447 7.59 28.47 -4.22
CA VAL A 447 6.74 28.09 -3.08
C VAL A 447 7.58 27.19 -2.19
N THR A 448 8.59 27.79 -1.56
CA THR A 448 9.25 27.20 -0.41
C THR A 448 8.18 27.05 0.65
N VAL A 449 7.80 25.80 0.94
CA VAL A 449 6.99 25.48 2.12
C VAL A 449 7.90 25.64 3.34
N VAL A 450 8.17 26.90 3.68
CA VAL A 450 8.74 27.27 4.96
C VAL A 450 7.73 26.82 6.00
N ALA A 451 8.11 25.88 6.86
CA ALA A 451 7.37 25.62 8.07
C ALA A 451 7.42 26.91 8.90
N GLY A 452 6.34 27.69 8.85
CA GLY A 452 6.20 28.88 9.71
C GLY A 452 6.36 28.46 11.17
N PRO A 453 7.01 29.27 12.02
CA PRO A 453 7.33 28.87 13.38
C PRO A 453 6.05 28.46 14.10
N LEU A 454 6.01 27.21 14.60
CA LEU A 454 4.89 26.70 15.36
C LEU A 454 4.58 27.67 16.50
N ARG A 455 3.33 28.12 16.56
CA ARG A 455 2.91 29.17 17.48
C ARG A 455 3.14 28.71 18.91
N ALA A 456 4.11 29.32 19.59
CA ALA A 456 4.32 29.11 21.02
C ALA A 456 3.03 29.48 21.79
N GLY A 457 2.31 28.45 22.24
CA GLY A 457 1.34 28.58 23.31
C GLY A 457 2.08 28.85 24.62
N ASN A 458 1.47 29.62 25.53
CA ASN A 458 2.10 29.96 26.82
C ASN A 458 1.97 28.82 27.86
N SER A 459 2.09 27.57 27.41
CA SER A 459 2.17 26.35 28.23
C SER A 459 3.57 25.75 28.07
N SER A 460 4.29 25.61 29.17
CA SER A 460 5.71 25.19 29.17
C SER A 460 5.91 23.67 29.09
N GLU A 461 4.99 22.95 28.45
CA GLU A 461 5.09 21.50 28.24
C GLU A 461 4.91 21.18 26.76
N THR A 462 5.74 20.29 26.24
CA THR A 462 5.44 19.61 24.97
C THR A 462 4.20 18.72 25.12
N ASP A 463 3.21 18.90 24.24
CA ASP A 463 2.02 18.05 24.18
C ASP A 463 2.45 16.60 23.93
N ALA A 464 2.05 15.70 24.83
CA ALA A 464 2.45 14.29 24.77
C ALA A 464 1.73 13.55 23.62
N LEU A 465 2.42 12.56 23.04
CA LEU A 465 1.79 11.66 22.07
C LEU A 465 0.59 10.93 22.70
N PRO A 466 -0.48 10.62 21.93
CA PRO A 466 -1.48 9.64 22.34
C PRO A 466 -0.86 8.31 22.75
N ASN A 467 -1.54 7.61 23.66
CA ASN A 467 -1.06 6.36 24.26
C ASN A 467 -0.78 5.25 23.24
N VAL A 468 0.03 4.26 23.64
CA VAL A 468 0.46 3.13 22.79
C VAL A 468 -0.72 2.47 22.10
N ILE A 469 -1.83 2.19 22.81
CA ILE A 469 -2.98 1.51 22.21
C ILE A 469 -3.69 2.35 21.13
N THR A 470 -3.70 3.68 21.23
CA THR A 470 -4.16 4.56 20.16
C THR A 470 -3.24 4.47 18.93
N GLN A 471 -1.93 4.50 19.14
CA GLN A 471 -0.96 4.43 18.04
C GLN A 471 -1.01 3.09 17.31
N LEU A 472 -1.11 1.99 18.06
CA LEU A 472 -1.32 0.64 17.51
C LEU A 472 -2.61 0.57 16.69
N TYR A 473 -3.71 1.18 17.14
CA TYR A 473 -4.93 1.27 16.34
C TYR A 473 -4.72 2.06 15.04
N HIS A 474 -4.19 3.28 15.10
CA HIS A 474 -4.02 4.15 13.93
C HIS A 474 -3.09 3.53 12.87
N THR A 475 -2.03 2.83 13.31
CA THR A 475 -1.06 2.16 12.44
C THR A 475 -1.50 0.76 11.98
N SER A 476 -2.42 0.09 12.70
CA SER A 476 -3.03 -1.18 12.27
C SER A 476 -4.03 -1.03 11.12
N THR A 477 -4.49 0.18 10.82
CA THR A 477 -5.42 0.47 9.72
C THR A 477 -4.68 1.13 8.56
N ALA A 478 -3.85 0.37 7.86
CA ALA A 478 -2.97 0.89 6.81
C ALA A 478 -3.18 0.28 5.41
N GLN A 479 -3.35 -1.05 5.30
CA GLN A 479 -3.37 -1.76 4.01
C GLN A 479 -4.64 -2.63 3.87
N LEU A 480 -5.26 -2.66 2.69
CA LEU A 480 -6.52 -3.35 2.40
C LEU A 480 -6.45 -4.27 1.16
N ALA A 481 -7.20 -5.37 1.20
CA ALA A 481 -7.58 -6.14 0.01
C ALA A 481 -9.05 -6.56 0.08
N TYR A 482 -9.65 -6.79 -1.09
CA TYR A 482 -11.03 -7.24 -1.24
C TYR A 482 -11.04 -8.61 -1.92
N LEU A 483 -11.76 -9.57 -1.33
CA LEU A 483 -11.95 -10.92 -1.86
C LEU A 483 -13.41 -11.36 -1.63
N ASN A 484 -14.16 -11.55 -2.72
CA ASN A 484 -15.49 -12.19 -2.71
C ASN A 484 -16.51 -11.65 -1.68
N GLY A 485 -16.48 -10.34 -1.42
CA GLY A 485 -17.37 -9.67 -0.45
C GLY A 485 -16.82 -9.65 0.98
N GLN A 486 -15.61 -10.17 1.20
CA GLN A 486 -14.81 -9.98 2.40
C GLN A 486 -13.75 -8.89 2.14
N ILE A 487 -13.50 -8.02 3.11
CA ILE A 487 -12.40 -7.04 3.09
C ILE A 487 -11.45 -7.37 4.23
N VAL A 488 -10.18 -7.52 3.88
CA VAL A 488 -9.08 -7.76 4.81
C VAL A 488 -8.33 -6.45 5.02
N VAL A 489 -8.01 -6.11 6.28
CA VAL A 489 -7.21 -4.92 6.61
C VAL A 489 -6.10 -5.29 7.58
N MET A 490 -4.87 -4.85 7.30
CA MET A 490 -3.68 -5.02 8.14
C MET A 490 -2.92 -3.71 8.36
N GLY A 491 -1.96 -3.73 9.29
CA GLY A 491 -1.13 -2.59 9.63
C GLY A 491 -0.04 -2.25 8.62
N SER A 492 0.83 -1.31 9.00
CA SER A 492 1.98 -0.92 8.19
C SER A 492 3.19 -1.84 8.40
N ASP A 493 4.21 -1.61 7.58
CA ASP A 493 5.55 -2.20 7.67
C ASP A 493 6.47 -1.45 8.67
N ARG A 494 6.02 -0.31 9.23
CA ARG A 494 6.79 0.56 10.14
C ARG A 494 6.49 0.40 11.62
N VAL A 495 5.32 -0.11 11.99
CA VAL A 495 4.89 -0.22 13.39
C VAL A 495 4.25 -1.60 13.60
N PRO A 496 4.65 -2.37 14.63
CA PRO A 496 4.18 -3.74 14.81
C PRO A 496 2.66 -3.79 15.06
N SER A 497 1.92 -4.41 14.15
CA SER A 497 0.48 -4.62 14.28
C SER A 497 0.17 -5.85 15.14
N LEU A 498 -0.76 -5.73 16.10
CA LEU A 498 -1.15 -6.84 17.01
C LEU A 498 -2.42 -7.58 16.56
N TRP A 499 -3.09 -7.08 15.53
CA TRP A 499 -4.34 -7.60 14.99
C TRP A 499 -4.52 -7.23 13.51
N TYR A 500 -5.49 -7.89 12.88
CA TYR A 500 -5.95 -7.64 11.51
C TYR A 500 -7.47 -7.79 11.43
N TRP A 501 -8.12 -7.20 10.44
CA TRP A 501 -9.56 -7.37 10.22
C TRP A 501 -9.85 -8.35 9.08
N VAL A 502 -10.94 -9.10 9.23
CA VAL A 502 -11.69 -9.70 8.12
C VAL A 502 -13.14 -9.30 8.32
N VAL A 503 -13.61 -8.32 7.55
CA VAL A 503 -14.99 -7.80 7.62
C VAL A 503 -15.77 -8.18 6.39
N GLY A 504 -17.08 -8.39 6.52
CA GLY A 504 -17.95 -8.51 5.36
C GLY A 504 -18.37 -7.15 4.81
N GLU A 505 -18.47 -7.04 3.49
CA GLU A 505 -19.10 -5.91 2.80
C GLU A 505 -20.58 -5.75 3.22
N ASP A 506 -21.21 -6.82 3.69
CA ASP A 506 -22.55 -6.83 4.28
C ASP A 506 -22.66 -6.04 5.60
N GLN A 507 -21.57 -5.87 6.34
CA GLN A 507 -21.58 -5.41 7.74
C GLN A 507 -21.52 -3.88 7.89
N GLU A 508 -22.11 -3.36 8.96
CA GLU A 508 -21.88 -1.96 9.40
C GLU A 508 -20.56 -1.82 10.16
N SER A 509 -20.11 -2.88 10.83
CA SER A 509 -18.84 -2.92 11.55
C SER A 509 -18.32 -4.35 11.72
N GLY A 510 -17.00 -4.51 11.80
CA GLY A 510 -16.35 -5.76 12.17
C GLY A 510 -15.19 -5.53 13.14
N LYS A 511 -15.04 -6.43 14.12
CA LYS A 511 -13.93 -6.43 15.09
C LYS A 511 -12.65 -6.98 14.45
N ALA A 512 -11.49 -6.65 15.02
CA ALA A 512 -10.23 -7.24 14.60
C ALA A 512 -9.97 -8.62 15.26
N THR A 513 -9.23 -9.47 14.54
CA THR A 513 -8.68 -10.76 14.96
C THR A 513 -7.27 -10.56 15.52
N TRP A 514 -6.97 -11.14 16.68
CA TRP A 514 -5.63 -11.07 17.27
C TRP A 514 -4.63 -11.97 16.53
N TRP A 515 -3.43 -11.45 16.23
CA TRP A 515 -2.31 -12.27 15.76
C TRP A 515 -1.91 -13.33 16.79
N ALA A 516 -1.93 -12.99 18.08
CA ALA A 516 -1.72 -13.91 19.20
C ALA A 516 -2.70 -15.11 19.24
N LYS A 517 -3.80 -15.07 18.50
CA LYS A 517 -4.78 -16.16 18.31
C LYS A 517 -4.78 -16.75 16.89
N THR A 518 -3.84 -16.38 16.03
CA THR A 518 -3.73 -16.87 14.65
C THR A 518 -2.47 -17.73 14.55
N GLU A 519 -2.63 -19.05 14.71
CA GLU A 519 -1.53 -20.00 14.56
C GLU A 519 -1.16 -20.13 13.08
N LEU A 520 0.03 -19.63 12.75
CA LEU A 520 0.64 -19.80 11.43
C LEU A 520 1.46 -21.09 11.39
N ASN A 521 1.54 -21.71 10.22
CA ASN A 521 2.62 -22.62 9.88
C ASN A 521 3.92 -21.82 9.67
N TRP A 522 5.01 -22.23 10.34
CA TRP A 522 6.33 -21.58 10.26
C TRP A 522 7.28 -22.29 9.29
N GLY A 523 6.84 -23.36 8.63
CA GLY A 523 7.66 -24.29 7.83
C GLY A 523 7.84 -25.62 8.56
N THR A 524 8.17 -25.58 9.86
CA THR A 524 8.24 -26.75 10.74
C THR A 524 7.68 -26.44 12.14
N ASP A 525 7.21 -27.47 12.86
CA ASP A 525 6.84 -27.31 14.27
C ASP A 525 8.01 -26.89 15.16
N LYS A 526 9.27 -27.17 14.78
CA LYS A 526 10.46 -26.70 15.50
C LYS A 526 10.61 -25.19 15.36
N GLN A 527 10.47 -24.63 14.14
CA GLN A 527 10.49 -23.17 13.95
C GLN A 527 9.37 -22.48 14.75
N LYS A 528 8.17 -23.07 14.82
CA LYS A 528 7.10 -22.59 15.72
C LYS A 528 7.53 -22.64 17.20
N GLN A 529 8.10 -23.76 17.64
CA GLN A 529 8.61 -23.90 19.01
C GLN A 529 9.71 -22.89 19.34
N PHE A 530 10.64 -22.58 18.43
CA PHE A 530 11.67 -21.55 18.65
C PHE A 530 11.06 -20.18 18.99
N VAL A 531 10.06 -19.75 18.21
CA VAL A 531 9.33 -18.50 18.46
C VAL A 531 8.54 -18.60 19.76
N GLU A 532 7.65 -19.60 19.90
CA GLU A 532 6.77 -19.74 21.06
C GLU A 532 7.53 -20.01 22.37
N ASN A 533 8.75 -20.55 22.32
CA ASN A 533 9.58 -20.79 23.50
C ASN A 533 10.21 -19.51 24.07
N GLN A 534 10.47 -18.50 23.24
CA GLN A 534 11.06 -17.24 23.69
C GLN A 534 10.02 -16.18 24.09
N LEU A 535 8.74 -16.35 23.70
CA LEU A 535 7.61 -15.47 24.09
C LEU A 535 7.43 -15.31 25.61
N GLY A 536 7.92 -16.26 26.42
CA GLY A 536 7.96 -16.16 27.87
C GLY A 536 8.06 -17.50 28.61
N PHE A 537 7.99 -17.45 29.94
CA PHE A 537 8.13 -18.61 30.82
C PHE A 537 6.79 -19.33 31.02
N LYS A 538 6.74 -20.63 30.69
CA LYS A 538 5.70 -21.56 31.12
C LYS A 538 6.35 -22.76 31.81
N ASP A 539 5.86 -23.09 33.00
CA ASP A 539 6.18 -24.30 33.76
C ASP A 539 4.94 -24.69 34.56
N ASP A 540 4.64 -25.98 34.68
CA ASP A 540 3.38 -26.45 35.29
C ASP A 540 3.38 -26.31 36.83
N SER A 541 4.53 -25.96 37.44
CA SER A 541 4.61 -25.55 38.86
C SER A 541 4.27 -24.08 39.11
N ASN A 542 4.05 -23.26 38.06
CA ASN A 542 3.77 -21.83 38.17
C ASN A 542 2.31 -21.52 37.86
N SER A 543 1.60 -20.98 38.86
CA SER A 543 0.23 -20.46 38.71
C SER A 543 0.11 -19.00 39.17
N ASP A 544 1.19 -18.22 39.07
CA ASP A 544 1.21 -16.82 39.49
C ASP A 544 0.51 -15.94 38.45
N SER A 545 -0.44 -15.10 38.88
CA SER A 545 -1.17 -14.20 37.98
C SER A 545 -0.29 -13.14 37.31
N LYS A 546 0.92 -12.89 37.83
CA LYS A 546 1.96 -12.04 37.22
C LYS A 546 2.96 -12.80 36.35
N ASN A 547 2.80 -14.11 36.15
CA ASN A 547 3.41 -14.82 35.02
C ASN A 547 2.54 -14.66 33.76
N SER A 548 2.31 -13.41 33.36
CA SER A 548 1.29 -13.00 32.39
C SER A 548 1.69 -13.16 30.91
N ASN A 549 2.90 -13.65 30.63
CA ASN A 549 3.42 -13.80 29.27
C ASN A 549 2.58 -14.70 28.35
N LEU A 550 2.64 -14.43 27.05
CA LEU A 550 1.88 -15.09 25.99
C LEU A 550 1.96 -16.63 26.05
N LYS A 551 3.16 -17.19 26.31
CA LYS A 551 3.37 -18.64 26.37
C LYS A 551 2.65 -19.29 27.56
N ALA A 552 2.70 -18.66 28.73
CA ALA A 552 1.92 -19.08 29.90
C ALA A 552 0.41 -19.03 29.64
N GLN A 553 -0.05 -18.07 28.84
CA GLN A 553 -1.47 -17.93 28.47
C GLN A 553 -1.88 -18.80 27.26
N GLY A 554 -0.98 -19.62 26.69
CA GLY A 554 -1.25 -20.51 25.55
C GLY A 554 -1.37 -19.80 24.19
N LEU A 555 -1.00 -18.52 24.11
CA LEU A 555 -1.07 -17.69 22.91
C LEU A 555 0.17 -17.89 22.02
N THR A 556 0.11 -17.42 20.78
CA THR A 556 1.24 -17.48 19.80
C THR A 556 1.84 -16.10 19.54
N GLN A 557 2.72 -15.97 18.53
CA GLN A 557 3.37 -14.71 18.13
C GLN A 557 2.36 -13.54 18.08
N PRO A 558 2.62 -12.43 18.81
CA PRO A 558 1.59 -11.43 19.06
C PRO A 558 1.51 -10.33 18.00
N ALA A 559 2.57 -10.11 17.21
CA ALA A 559 2.67 -8.95 16.33
C ALA A 559 3.57 -9.14 15.11
N TYR A 560 3.29 -8.36 14.06
CA TYR A 560 4.00 -8.42 12.77
C TYR A 560 4.11 -7.02 12.13
N LEU A 561 5.22 -6.81 11.41
CA LEU A 561 5.51 -5.65 10.56
C LEU A 561 5.12 -6.01 9.12
N ILE A 562 3.99 -5.50 8.63
CA ILE A 562 3.29 -6.07 7.46
C ILE A 562 3.81 -5.47 6.16
N ALA A 563 4.62 -6.23 5.42
CA ALA A 563 5.18 -5.83 4.12
C ALA A 563 4.12 -5.70 3.02
N GLY A 564 2.97 -6.37 3.19
CA GLY A 564 1.76 -6.09 2.43
C GLY A 564 0.87 -7.30 2.23
N LEU A 565 -0.23 -7.07 1.52
CA LEU A 565 -1.24 -8.07 1.18
C LEU A 565 -1.90 -7.74 -0.17
N ASP A 566 -2.26 -8.77 -0.91
CA ASP A 566 -2.88 -8.67 -2.24
C ASP A 566 -3.75 -9.91 -2.52
N VAL A 567 -4.50 -9.92 -3.62
CA VAL A 567 -5.42 -11.02 -3.98
C VAL A 567 -5.13 -11.60 -5.36
N VAL A 568 -5.15 -12.93 -5.45
CA VAL A 568 -4.93 -13.68 -6.69
C VAL A 568 -5.63 -15.04 -6.63
N ALA A 569 -6.20 -15.51 -7.74
CA ALA A 569 -6.86 -16.82 -7.85
C ALA A 569 -7.84 -17.15 -6.71
N ASP A 570 -8.71 -16.21 -6.34
CA ASP A 570 -9.67 -16.30 -5.22
C ASP A 570 -9.05 -16.54 -3.82
N HIS A 571 -7.77 -16.18 -3.65
CA HIS A 571 -7.03 -16.27 -2.39
C HIS A 571 -6.39 -14.93 -2.00
N LEU A 572 -6.15 -14.74 -0.69
CA LEU A 572 -5.33 -13.66 -0.16
C LEU A 572 -3.87 -14.13 -0.07
N VAL A 573 -2.92 -13.32 -0.52
CA VAL A 573 -1.48 -13.50 -0.26
C VAL A 573 -1.00 -12.39 0.67
N PHE A 574 -0.13 -12.72 1.63
CA PHE A 574 0.48 -11.73 2.53
C PHE A 574 1.95 -12.07 2.86
N ALA A 575 2.69 -11.04 3.29
CA ALA A 575 4.02 -11.19 3.88
C ALA A 575 4.28 -10.12 4.95
N ALA A 576 5.07 -10.48 5.94
CA ALA A 576 5.40 -9.63 7.07
C ALA A 576 6.70 -10.08 7.76
N PHE A 577 7.47 -9.15 8.32
CA PHE A 577 8.50 -9.53 9.29
C PHE A 577 7.86 -9.85 10.64
N LYS A 578 8.32 -10.93 11.27
CA LYS A 578 7.98 -11.27 12.66
C LYS A 578 8.53 -10.17 13.58
N ALA A 579 7.66 -9.40 14.25
CA ALA A 579 8.13 -8.45 15.25
C ALA A 579 8.80 -9.19 16.42
N GLY A 580 9.83 -8.59 17.01
CA GLY A 580 10.48 -9.15 18.20
C GLY A 580 9.45 -9.32 19.33
N ALA A 581 9.40 -10.48 19.95
CA ALA A 581 8.44 -10.79 21.00
C ALA A 581 9.07 -11.76 22.00
N VAL A 582 9.22 -11.32 23.24
CA VAL A 582 10.01 -11.99 24.28
C VAL A 582 9.39 -11.86 25.66
N GLY A 583 9.83 -12.69 26.60
CA GLY A 583 9.52 -12.50 28.02
C GLY A 583 10.31 -11.34 28.64
N TYR A 584 9.84 -10.77 29.76
CA TYR A 584 10.65 -9.92 30.64
C TYR A 584 10.28 -10.12 32.11
N ASP A 585 11.25 -9.87 33.00
CA ASP A 585 11.08 -10.09 34.44
C ASP A 585 10.34 -8.93 35.12
N MET A 586 9.24 -9.25 35.80
CA MET A 586 8.42 -8.35 36.63
C MET A 586 8.78 -8.40 38.12
N THR A 587 9.86 -9.07 38.51
CA THR A 587 10.33 -9.09 39.90
C THR A 587 10.62 -7.68 40.43
N THR A 588 10.22 -7.43 41.67
CA THR A 588 10.55 -6.23 42.45
C THR A 588 11.80 -6.41 43.32
N ASP A 589 12.37 -7.61 43.35
CA ASP A 589 13.64 -7.90 44.02
C ASP A 589 14.80 -7.37 43.18
N SER A 590 15.42 -6.28 43.62
CA SER A 590 16.57 -5.66 42.96
C SER A 590 17.86 -6.47 43.03
N SER A 591 17.88 -7.57 43.81
CA SER A 591 19.00 -8.52 43.88
C SER A 591 18.81 -9.76 42.98
N ALA A 592 17.63 -9.96 42.40
CA ALA A 592 17.36 -11.05 41.48
C ALA A 592 18.20 -10.89 40.19
N SER A 593 18.80 -11.97 39.70
CA SER A 593 19.75 -11.94 38.58
C SER A 593 19.16 -11.31 37.30
N THR A 594 17.88 -11.59 37.03
CA THR A 594 17.12 -11.11 35.86
C THR A 594 16.34 -9.81 36.11
N TYR A 595 16.57 -9.12 37.24
CA TYR A 595 15.94 -7.83 37.54
C TYR A 595 16.18 -6.79 36.42
N ASN A 596 15.09 -6.10 36.04
CA ASN A 596 15.03 -5.12 34.96
C ASN A 596 15.66 -5.61 33.63
N GLN A 597 15.34 -6.83 33.21
CA GLN A 597 15.85 -7.43 31.97
C GLN A 597 14.76 -8.14 31.15
N ALA A 598 14.87 -8.05 29.83
CA ALA A 598 14.16 -8.89 28.85
C ALA A 598 14.89 -10.24 28.68
N LEU A 599 14.14 -11.32 28.46
CA LEU A 599 14.64 -12.68 28.40
C LEU A 599 14.62 -13.18 26.94
N ALA A 600 15.77 -13.04 26.28
CA ALA A 600 15.96 -13.24 24.85
C ALA A 600 17.33 -13.87 24.60
N TRP A 601 17.50 -14.65 23.53
CA TRP A 601 18.79 -15.27 23.20
C TRP A 601 18.89 -15.62 21.72
N SER A 602 20.11 -15.68 21.21
CA SER A 602 20.42 -16.17 19.87
C SER A 602 19.93 -17.61 19.70
N THR A 603 19.19 -17.86 18.62
CA THR A 603 18.73 -19.20 18.22
C THR A 603 19.35 -19.66 16.90
N THR A 604 20.57 -19.19 16.59
CA THR A 604 21.32 -19.66 15.41
C THR A 604 21.75 -21.12 15.55
N ALA A 605 21.69 -21.89 14.45
CA ALA A 605 21.98 -23.32 14.38
C ALA A 605 23.45 -23.62 14.74
N GLY A 606 23.72 -24.73 15.45
CA GLY A 606 25.08 -25.11 15.84
C GLY A 606 26.01 -25.36 14.64
N LEU A 607 27.31 -25.13 14.81
CA LEU A 607 28.34 -25.38 13.77
C LEU A 607 28.36 -26.85 13.30
N ASP A 608 27.91 -27.76 14.18
CA ASP A 608 27.80 -29.20 14.01
C ASP A 608 26.45 -29.68 13.42
N SER A 609 25.59 -28.75 12.99
CA SER A 609 24.32 -29.07 12.33
C SER A 609 24.56 -29.91 11.07
N ASP A 610 23.72 -30.92 10.86
CA ASP A 610 23.71 -31.68 9.60
C ASP A 610 23.30 -30.77 8.44
N GLY A 611 23.77 -31.07 7.22
CA GLY A 611 23.57 -30.22 6.05
C GLY A 611 22.16 -30.30 5.46
N GLY A 612 21.76 -29.26 4.73
CA GLY A 612 20.45 -29.11 4.11
C GLY A 612 19.44 -28.35 4.97
N TYR A 613 18.57 -27.59 4.32
CA TYR A 613 17.68 -26.58 4.93
C TYR A 613 16.91 -27.11 6.14
N LYS A 614 16.22 -28.26 6.01
CA LYS A 614 15.43 -28.84 7.10
C LYS A 614 16.28 -29.18 8.34
N ALA A 615 17.48 -29.72 8.15
CA ALA A 615 18.38 -30.05 9.26
C ALA A 615 18.89 -28.79 9.99
N LEU A 616 19.14 -27.72 9.23
CA LEU A 616 19.54 -26.41 9.78
C LEU A 616 18.41 -25.74 10.58
N VAL A 617 17.15 -25.78 10.11
CA VAL A 617 16.03 -25.12 10.81
C VAL A 617 15.39 -25.96 11.93
N GLU A 618 15.53 -27.29 11.91
CA GLU A 618 15.13 -28.18 13.01
C GLU A 618 16.24 -28.41 14.06
N ASN A 619 17.45 -27.84 13.87
CA ASN A 619 18.55 -27.93 14.84
C ASN A 619 18.15 -27.40 16.23
N THR A 620 18.62 -28.03 17.31
CA THR A 620 18.15 -27.72 18.69
C THR A 620 18.90 -26.58 19.39
N ALA A 621 19.95 -26.01 18.79
CA ALA A 621 20.71 -24.93 19.42
C ALA A 621 19.81 -23.72 19.74
N GLY A 622 19.63 -23.43 21.03
CA GLY A 622 18.80 -22.33 21.49
C GLY A 622 17.30 -22.66 21.67
N LEU A 623 16.87 -23.93 21.54
CA LEU A 623 15.43 -24.26 21.46
C LEU A 623 14.61 -23.80 22.66
N ASN A 624 15.12 -23.98 23.88
CA ASN A 624 14.40 -23.64 25.11
C ASN A 624 15.09 -22.55 25.94
N GLY A 625 16.29 -22.12 25.57
CA GLY A 625 17.13 -21.19 26.34
C GLY A 625 18.52 -20.97 25.73
N PRO A 626 19.37 -20.14 26.35
CA PRO A 626 20.64 -19.71 25.77
C PRO A 626 21.66 -20.83 25.49
N ILE A 627 22.48 -20.63 24.47
CA ILE A 627 23.62 -21.50 24.14
C ILE A 627 24.75 -20.79 23.37
N ASN A 628 24.40 -19.86 22.48
CA ASN A 628 25.34 -19.12 21.64
C ASN A 628 26.01 -17.94 22.38
N GLY A 629 27.13 -17.47 21.84
CA GLY A 629 28.08 -16.54 22.46
C GLY A 629 29.50 -16.81 21.96
N LEU A 630 30.50 -16.05 22.42
CA LEU A 630 31.87 -16.18 21.90
C LEU A 630 32.56 -17.50 22.33
N PHE A 631 32.74 -18.41 21.38
CA PHE A 631 33.56 -19.62 21.51
C PHE A 631 34.89 -19.43 20.77
N THR A 632 36.03 -19.55 21.46
CA THR A 632 37.34 -19.61 20.80
C THR A 632 37.79 -21.06 20.62
N LEU A 633 37.70 -21.57 19.40
CA LEU A 633 38.15 -22.92 19.05
C LEU A 633 39.57 -22.83 18.49
N LEU A 634 40.55 -23.42 19.18
CA LEU A 634 41.97 -23.30 18.86
C LEU A 634 42.38 -21.81 18.77
N ASP A 635 42.81 -21.32 17.60
CA ASP A 635 43.14 -19.92 17.31
C ASP A 635 42.04 -19.14 16.57
N THR A 636 40.92 -19.78 16.25
CA THR A 636 39.76 -19.16 15.61
C THR A 636 38.64 -18.88 16.62
N PHE A 637 37.62 -18.13 16.20
CA PHE A 637 36.45 -17.83 16.99
C PHE A 637 35.16 -17.95 16.17
N ALA A 638 34.06 -18.24 16.87
CA ALA A 638 32.70 -18.17 16.37
C ALA A 638 31.78 -17.68 17.49
N TYR A 639 30.66 -17.05 17.12
CA TYR A 639 29.60 -16.66 18.06
C TYR A 639 28.54 -17.75 18.28
N VAL A 640 28.74 -18.94 17.69
CA VAL A 640 27.78 -20.04 17.61
C VAL A 640 28.34 -21.28 18.31
N THR A 641 27.45 -22.05 18.96
CA THR A 641 27.82 -23.28 19.66
C THR A 641 28.49 -24.32 18.73
N PRO A 642 29.59 -24.95 19.15
CA PRO A 642 30.25 -26.02 18.40
C PRO A 642 29.63 -27.41 18.62
N VAL A 643 28.67 -27.54 19.54
CA VAL A 643 27.89 -28.78 19.75
C VAL A 643 26.41 -28.46 19.97
N SER A 644 25.53 -29.26 19.37
CA SER A 644 24.07 -29.15 19.41
C SER A 644 23.40 -30.51 19.20
N GLY A 645 22.06 -30.55 19.14
CA GLY A 645 21.31 -31.78 18.85
C GLY A 645 21.63 -32.93 19.82
N MET A 646 21.93 -34.09 19.24
CA MET A 646 22.40 -35.30 19.92
C MET A 646 23.92 -35.52 19.74
N LYS A 647 24.70 -34.45 19.53
CA LYS A 647 26.16 -34.49 19.32
C LYS A 647 26.98 -34.04 20.53
N GLY A 648 26.35 -34.00 21.71
CA GLY A 648 26.97 -33.70 22.99
C GLY A 648 27.62 -34.90 23.68
N GLY A 649 28.13 -34.68 24.89
CA GLY A 649 28.86 -35.68 25.66
C GLY A 649 30.30 -35.88 25.17
N SER A 650 31.06 -36.74 25.83
CA SER A 650 32.44 -37.09 25.42
C SER A 650 32.52 -38.04 24.23
N GLN A 651 31.39 -38.61 23.81
CA GLN A 651 31.25 -39.52 22.67
C GLN A 651 30.47 -38.90 21.49
N ASN A 652 30.09 -37.62 21.59
CA ASN A 652 29.28 -36.90 20.59
C ASN A 652 27.99 -37.64 20.17
N ASN A 653 27.31 -38.23 21.15
CA ASN A 653 26.09 -39.03 20.99
C ASN A 653 24.99 -38.70 22.02
N GLU A 654 25.19 -37.66 22.85
CA GLU A 654 24.25 -37.25 23.89
C GLU A 654 23.51 -35.95 23.52
N GLU A 655 22.34 -35.74 24.12
CA GLU A 655 21.62 -34.47 24.02
C GLU A 655 22.44 -33.28 24.57
N VAL A 656 22.43 -32.16 23.82
CA VAL A 656 22.86 -30.84 24.29
C VAL A 656 21.62 -30.03 24.69
N GLN A 657 21.36 -29.93 25.99
CA GLN A 657 20.13 -29.34 26.52
C GLN A 657 20.21 -27.81 26.62
N THR A 658 19.05 -27.17 26.49
CA THR A 658 18.81 -25.77 26.83
C THR A 658 17.58 -25.69 27.74
N THR A 659 17.52 -24.68 28.62
CA THR A 659 16.35 -24.41 29.48
C THR A 659 16.13 -22.91 29.62
N TYR A 660 14.88 -22.51 29.83
CA TYR A 660 14.50 -21.10 29.95
C TYR A 660 15.24 -20.45 31.15
N PRO A 661 15.73 -19.19 31.02
CA PRO A 661 16.57 -18.53 32.03
C PRO A 661 15.79 -18.06 33.28
N VAL A 662 15.19 -19.03 33.99
CA VAL A 662 14.57 -18.89 35.31
C VAL A 662 15.18 -19.95 36.21
N LYS A 663 15.62 -19.57 37.42
CA LYS A 663 16.32 -20.46 38.34
C LYS A 663 15.39 -21.57 38.86
N SER A 664 15.93 -22.77 39.07
CA SER A 664 15.17 -23.98 39.35
C SER A 664 14.28 -23.90 40.61
N ASP A 665 14.72 -23.14 41.61
CA ASP A 665 14.04 -22.86 42.88
C ASP A 665 13.06 -21.67 42.81
N GLN A 666 13.17 -20.83 41.78
CA GLN A 666 12.29 -19.68 41.54
C GLN A 666 11.12 -20.00 40.58
N LYS A 667 11.10 -21.18 39.94
CA LYS A 667 10.10 -21.56 38.92
C LYS A 667 8.64 -21.27 39.34
N ALA A 668 8.23 -21.73 40.52
CA ALA A 668 6.85 -21.57 41.00
C ALA A 668 6.46 -20.12 41.34
N THR A 669 7.43 -19.23 41.56
CA THR A 669 7.23 -17.82 41.95
C THR A 669 7.67 -16.81 40.89
N ALA A 670 8.14 -17.29 39.72
CA ALA A 670 8.60 -16.45 38.62
C ALA A 670 7.46 -15.62 38.03
N LYS A 671 7.74 -14.33 37.77
CA LYS A 671 6.78 -13.35 37.25
C LYS A 671 7.26 -12.84 35.90
N ILE A 672 7.06 -13.63 34.83
CA ILE A 672 7.48 -13.23 33.49
C ILE A 672 6.26 -12.72 32.70
N ALA A 673 6.32 -11.45 32.30
CA ALA A 673 5.37 -10.80 31.39
C ALA A 673 5.91 -10.79 29.95
N SER A 674 5.17 -10.25 28.98
CA SER A 674 5.60 -10.18 27.57
C SER A 674 5.93 -8.76 27.11
N LEU A 675 6.88 -8.65 26.20
CA LEU A 675 7.37 -7.41 25.61
C LEU A 675 7.52 -7.57 24.09
N ILE A 676 7.17 -6.52 23.34
CA ILE A 676 7.22 -6.47 21.87
C ILE A 676 8.22 -5.38 21.44
N ASN A 677 9.15 -5.75 20.55
CA ASN A 677 10.12 -4.87 19.93
C ASN A 677 9.53 -4.24 18.64
N ALA A 678 9.98 -3.05 18.29
CA ALA A 678 9.56 -2.34 17.07
C ALA A 678 10.40 -2.71 15.83
N SER A 679 10.96 -3.93 15.80
CA SER A 679 11.83 -4.45 14.74
C SER A 679 11.75 -5.98 14.62
N PRO A 680 12.40 -6.60 13.62
CA PRO A 680 12.43 -8.07 13.48
C PRO A 680 13.40 -8.81 14.43
N LEU A 681 14.12 -8.11 15.31
CA LEU A 681 15.02 -8.74 16.29
C LEU A 681 14.26 -9.06 17.59
N ASN A 682 14.49 -10.23 18.15
CA ASN A 682 14.09 -10.60 19.50
C ASN A 682 15.10 -10.05 20.54
N SER A 683 16.40 -10.10 20.25
CA SER A 683 17.45 -9.64 21.18
C SER A 683 18.14 -8.35 20.74
N TYR A 684 18.17 -7.34 21.62
CA TYR A 684 18.95 -6.12 21.47
C TYR A 684 20.25 -6.10 22.30
N GLY A 685 20.71 -7.26 22.79
CA GLY A 685 21.96 -7.36 23.55
C GLY A 685 23.16 -6.84 22.76
N ASP A 686 23.89 -5.89 23.32
CA ASP A 686 25.07 -5.24 22.74
C ASP A 686 26.30 -6.17 22.76
N ASP A 687 26.23 -7.22 21.94
CA ASP A 687 27.20 -8.30 21.79
C ASP A 687 27.60 -8.46 20.31
N GLY A 688 28.55 -9.34 20.02
CA GLY A 688 28.85 -9.76 18.65
C GLY A 688 27.83 -10.78 18.12
N VAL A 689 27.30 -11.68 18.96
CA VAL A 689 26.36 -12.71 18.48
C VAL A 689 25.09 -12.11 17.85
N THR A 690 24.59 -11.00 18.39
CA THR A 690 23.41 -10.30 17.87
C THR A 690 23.70 -9.53 16.57
N VAL A 691 24.94 -9.05 16.38
CA VAL A 691 25.38 -8.50 15.08
C VAL A 691 25.43 -9.62 14.03
N PHE A 692 26.06 -10.75 14.36
CA PHE A 692 26.16 -11.91 13.46
C PHE A 692 24.78 -12.47 13.08
N ASP A 693 23.87 -12.60 14.04
CA ASP A 693 22.48 -13.04 13.83
C ASP A 693 21.65 -12.02 13.01
N ALA A 694 21.93 -10.72 13.13
CA ALA A 694 21.22 -9.67 12.38
C ALA A 694 21.71 -9.54 10.93
N LEU A 695 23.00 -9.77 10.66
CA LEU A 695 23.66 -9.57 9.37
C LEU A 695 23.87 -10.87 8.55
N GLY A 696 23.60 -12.04 9.13
CA GLY A 696 23.75 -13.32 8.44
C GLY A 696 25.18 -13.81 8.31
N LEU A 697 26.06 -13.41 9.24
CA LEU A 697 27.51 -13.71 9.23
C LEU A 697 27.86 -15.05 9.89
N ASN A 698 26.88 -15.82 10.36
CA ASN A 698 27.10 -17.14 10.93
C ASN A 698 27.16 -18.21 9.84
N PHE A 699 28.32 -18.84 9.66
CA PHE A 699 28.54 -19.93 8.71
C PHE A 699 29.16 -21.15 9.42
N ASN A 700 29.00 -22.34 8.83
CA ASN A 700 29.64 -23.54 9.34
C ASN A 700 31.07 -23.73 8.78
N PHE A 701 31.95 -24.35 9.56
CA PHE A 701 33.33 -24.62 9.14
C PHE A 701 33.44 -25.93 8.32
N LYS A 702 32.65 -26.05 7.25
CA LYS A 702 32.67 -27.18 6.30
C LYS A 702 33.19 -26.74 4.93
N LEU A 703 33.54 -27.70 4.05
CA LEU A 703 33.88 -27.42 2.65
C LEU A 703 32.68 -26.91 1.84
N ASN A 704 31.48 -27.40 2.17
CA ASN A 704 30.22 -26.84 1.70
C ASN A 704 29.75 -25.86 2.79
N GLU A 705 30.21 -24.62 2.71
CA GLU A 705 29.89 -23.57 3.67
C GLU A 705 28.39 -23.22 3.59
N GLU A 706 27.63 -23.53 4.64
CA GLU A 706 26.21 -23.18 4.74
C GLU A 706 26.01 -22.10 5.80
N ARG A 707 25.19 -21.09 5.48
CA ARG A 707 24.78 -20.05 6.43
C ARG A 707 23.86 -20.65 7.50
N LEU A 708 24.20 -20.48 8.77
CA LEU A 708 23.49 -21.01 9.92
C LEU A 708 22.32 -20.08 10.28
N PRO A 709 21.05 -20.52 10.21
CA PRO A 709 19.89 -19.63 10.39
C PRO A 709 19.50 -19.44 11.85
N SER A 710 19.14 -18.21 12.23
CA SER A 710 18.34 -17.94 13.42
C SER A 710 16.88 -18.38 13.21
N ARG A 711 16.19 -18.76 14.29
CA ARG A 711 14.74 -19.03 14.30
C ARG A 711 13.94 -18.02 15.14
N THR A 712 14.56 -16.95 15.62
CA THR A 712 13.91 -15.88 16.41
C THR A 712 14.08 -14.47 15.86
N ASP A 713 15.11 -14.22 15.04
CA ASP A 713 15.55 -12.88 14.65
C ASP A 713 15.61 -12.77 13.11
N GLN A 714 15.14 -11.66 12.54
CA GLN A 714 15.07 -11.40 11.09
C GLN A 714 14.19 -12.41 10.31
N LEU A 715 13.14 -12.98 10.91
CA LEU A 715 12.23 -13.89 10.20
C LEU A 715 11.22 -13.12 9.35
N LEU A 716 11.26 -13.31 8.03
CA LEU A 716 10.14 -13.03 7.15
C LEU A 716 9.13 -14.19 7.25
N VAL A 717 7.85 -13.86 7.35
CA VAL A 717 6.72 -14.79 7.40
C VAL A 717 5.77 -14.45 6.27
N TYR A 718 5.28 -15.47 5.55
CA TYR A 718 4.49 -15.27 4.33
C TYR A 718 3.54 -16.43 4.09
N GLY A 719 2.55 -16.24 3.23
CA GLY A 719 1.72 -17.35 2.75
C GLY A 719 0.49 -16.94 1.95
N ILE A 720 -0.31 -17.97 1.65
CA ILE A 720 -1.58 -17.87 0.93
C ILE A 720 -2.72 -18.36 1.83
N VAL A 721 -3.84 -17.64 1.84
CA VAL A 721 -4.95 -17.82 2.79
C VAL A 721 -6.26 -17.88 2.02
N ASN A 722 -7.01 -18.96 2.19
CA ASN A 722 -8.26 -19.19 1.46
C ASN A 722 -9.48 -18.61 2.20
N GLU A 723 -10.62 -18.48 1.52
CA GLU A 723 -11.85 -17.90 2.08
C GLU A 723 -12.34 -18.55 3.39
N SER A 724 -12.09 -19.85 3.61
CA SER A 724 -12.46 -20.52 4.86
C SER A 724 -11.49 -20.23 6.02
N GLU A 725 -10.20 -20.04 5.73
CA GLU A 725 -9.19 -19.57 6.68
C GLU A 725 -9.43 -18.10 7.08
N LEU A 726 -9.90 -17.27 6.15
CA LEU A 726 -10.36 -15.89 6.42
C LEU A 726 -11.68 -15.85 7.20
N LYS A 727 -12.67 -16.66 6.81
CA LYS A 727 -13.95 -16.79 7.54
C LYS A 727 -13.72 -17.23 8.99
N SER A 728 -12.80 -18.17 9.23
CA SER A 728 -12.40 -18.61 10.57
C SER A 728 -11.86 -17.46 11.43
N ALA A 729 -11.15 -16.50 10.82
CA ALA A 729 -10.71 -15.28 11.50
C ALA A 729 -11.88 -14.33 11.81
N ARG A 730 -12.78 -14.08 10.85
CA ARG A 730 -14.02 -13.29 11.05
C ARG A 730 -14.87 -13.86 12.19
N GLU A 731 -15.00 -15.18 12.28
CA GLU A 731 -15.72 -15.87 13.36
C GLU A 731 -14.99 -15.77 14.71
N ASN A 732 -13.65 -15.90 14.73
CA ASN A 732 -12.83 -15.71 15.93
C ASN A 732 -12.96 -14.29 16.51
N ALA A 733 -12.85 -13.27 15.67
CA ALA A 733 -12.96 -11.86 16.05
C ALA A 733 -14.34 -11.50 16.60
N GLN A 734 -15.41 -12.12 16.08
CA GLN A 734 -16.78 -11.84 16.52
C GLN A 734 -17.15 -12.52 17.84
N SER A 735 -16.48 -13.61 18.21
CA SER A 735 -16.73 -14.36 19.45
C SER A 735 -16.66 -13.47 20.71
N THR A 736 -17.72 -13.54 21.53
CA THR A 736 -17.79 -12.93 22.87
C THR A 736 -18.05 -13.96 23.97
N SER A 737 -17.84 -15.26 23.70
CA SER A 737 -18.01 -16.32 24.71
C SER A 737 -16.69 -16.69 25.36
N ASP A 738 -16.74 -16.91 26.68
CA ASP A 738 -15.65 -17.41 27.52
C ASP A 738 -15.12 -18.78 27.06
N ASP A 739 -15.97 -19.60 26.46
CA ASP A 739 -15.59 -20.94 26.01
C ASP A 739 -14.59 -20.89 24.85
N ASN A 740 -14.78 -19.92 23.95
CA ASN A 740 -13.92 -19.70 22.80
C ASN A 740 -12.79 -18.69 23.05
N SER A 741 -12.59 -18.26 24.30
CA SER A 741 -11.58 -17.25 24.70
C SER A 741 -10.17 -17.54 24.15
N ASN A 742 -9.75 -18.82 24.16
CA ASN A 742 -8.45 -19.28 23.64
C ASN A 742 -8.55 -20.12 22.35
N THR A 743 -9.68 -20.08 21.65
CA THR A 743 -9.77 -20.70 20.32
C THR A 743 -8.84 -19.98 19.35
N LYS A 744 -8.02 -20.74 18.61
CA LYS A 744 -7.09 -20.20 17.61
C LYS A 744 -7.65 -20.38 16.19
N VAL A 745 -7.45 -19.36 15.36
CA VAL A 745 -7.44 -19.50 13.90
C VAL A 745 -6.19 -20.30 13.52
N LYS A 746 -6.25 -21.12 12.47
CA LYS A 746 -5.08 -21.80 11.90
C LYS A 746 -4.95 -21.42 10.43
N TRP A 747 -3.81 -20.85 10.04
CA TRP A 747 -3.46 -20.63 8.63
C TRP A 747 -2.33 -21.59 8.28
N THR A 748 -2.62 -22.50 7.35
CA THR A 748 -1.83 -23.73 7.14
C THR A 748 -0.84 -23.63 5.98
N ASN A 749 -1.16 -22.81 4.99
CA ASN A 749 -0.37 -22.60 3.77
C ASN A 749 0.56 -21.37 3.91
N THR A 750 1.22 -21.28 5.06
CA THR A 750 2.19 -20.24 5.42
C THR A 750 3.55 -20.86 5.76
N ALA A 751 4.60 -20.05 5.69
CA ALA A 751 5.96 -20.45 6.04
C ALA A 751 6.76 -19.27 6.63
N SER A 752 7.94 -19.54 7.16
CA SER A 752 8.90 -18.53 7.61
C SER A 752 10.30 -18.80 7.06
N HIS A 753 11.07 -17.73 6.82
CA HIS A 753 12.44 -17.81 6.30
C HIS A 753 13.34 -16.77 6.99
N TYR A 754 14.59 -17.14 7.26
CA TYR A 754 15.58 -16.26 7.91
C TYR A 754 16.18 -15.30 6.88
N LEU A 755 15.87 -14.02 7.00
CA LEU A 755 16.18 -12.98 6.01
C LEU A 755 16.90 -11.79 6.69
N PRO A 756 18.21 -11.92 6.99
CA PRO A 756 19.01 -10.86 7.61
C PRO A 756 19.21 -9.65 6.70
N VAL A 757 19.69 -8.53 7.28
CA VAL A 757 20.19 -7.38 6.50
C VAL A 757 21.50 -7.79 5.81
N PRO A 758 21.80 -7.32 4.58
CA PRO A 758 23.08 -7.62 3.95
C PRO A 758 24.24 -7.02 4.76
N TYR A 759 25.19 -7.85 5.17
CA TYR A 759 26.34 -7.44 5.99
C TYR A 759 27.14 -6.27 5.39
N TYR A 760 27.19 -6.15 4.06
CA TYR A 760 27.86 -5.05 3.37
C TYR A 760 27.16 -3.69 3.50
N TYR A 761 25.97 -3.59 4.14
CA TYR A 761 25.38 -2.31 4.58
C TYR A 761 26.04 -1.77 5.86
N SER A 762 26.89 -2.56 6.53
CA SER A 762 27.79 -2.07 7.58
C SER A 762 29.21 -1.87 7.03
N ALA A 763 29.91 -0.82 7.49
CA ALA A 763 31.27 -0.51 7.03
C ALA A 763 32.35 -1.37 7.72
N ASN A 764 32.07 -1.82 8.94
CA ASN A 764 32.98 -2.57 9.81
C ASN A 764 32.38 -3.93 10.23
N PHE A 765 31.77 -4.67 9.29
CA PHE A 765 31.23 -5.99 9.59
C PHE A 765 32.34 -6.95 10.09
N PRO A 766 32.12 -7.72 11.16
CA PRO A 766 33.11 -8.67 11.69
C PRO A 766 33.15 -9.99 10.91
N GLU A 767 34.26 -10.73 11.01
CA GLU A 767 34.48 -11.99 10.28
C GLU A 767 34.93 -13.13 11.21
N ALA A 768 34.04 -14.09 11.48
CA ALA A 768 34.40 -15.34 12.13
C ALA A 768 35.41 -16.13 11.27
N GLY A 769 36.18 -17.02 11.89
CA GLY A 769 37.28 -17.74 11.21
C GLY A 769 38.65 -17.10 11.44
N ASN A 770 38.73 -15.77 11.55
CA ASN A 770 40.00 -15.04 11.61
C ASN A 770 40.87 -15.33 12.86
N ARG A 771 42.20 -15.28 12.68
CA ARG A 771 43.18 -15.55 13.75
C ARG A 771 43.10 -14.49 14.85
N ARG A 772 43.00 -14.93 16.12
CA ARG A 772 42.91 -14.13 17.37
C ARG A 772 43.58 -12.75 17.39
N ARG A 773 44.77 -12.56 16.80
CA ARG A 773 45.53 -11.30 16.87
C ARG A 773 44.88 -10.08 16.18
N ALA A 774 43.91 -10.27 15.30
CA ALA A 774 43.23 -9.16 14.61
C ALA A 774 42.11 -8.56 15.49
N GLU A 775 41.01 -9.29 15.69
CA GLU A 775 39.79 -8.74 16.32
C GLU A 775 39.86 -8.60 17.85
N GLN A 776 40.73 -9.32 18.56
CA GLN A 776 40.79 -9.26 20.05
C GLN A 776 41.21 -7.90 20.65
N ARG A 777 41.39 -6.85 19.83
CA ARG A 777 41.49 -5.46 20.31
C ARG A 777 40.17 -4.70 20.33
N ASN A 778 39.25 -4.99 19.39
CA ASN A 778 37.99 -4.26 19.18
C ASN A 778 36.92 -5.23 18.61
N GLY A 779 36.34 -6.09 19.44
CA GLY A 779 35.23 -6.93 19.00
C GLY A 779 34.01 -6.09 18.63
N VAL A 780 33.47 -6.27 17.42
CA VAL A 780 32.33 -5.48 16.91
C VAL A 780 31.04 -5.96 17.56
N LYS A 781 30.24 -4.99 18.04
CA LYS A 781 28.95 -5.18 18.70
C LYS A 781 27.99 -4.09 18.24
N ILE A 782 26.70 -4.19 18.58
CA ILE A 782 25.67 -3.27 18.05
C ILE A 782 26.04 -1.79 18.26
N SER A 783 26.59 -1.42 19.42
CA SER A 783 26.97 -0.02 19.71
C SER A 783 28.24 0.46 18.97
N THR A 784 28.96 -0.41 18.28
CA THR A 784 30.17 -0.08 17.50
C THR A 784 30.02 -0.42 16.01
N LEU A 785 28.90 -0.98 15.59
CA LEU A 785 28.61 -1.29 14.19
C LEU A 785 28.34 0.00 13.41
N GLU A 786 29.17 0.30 12.43
CA GLU A 786 29.10 1.49 11.59
C GLU A 786 28.18 1.24 10.38
N SER A 787 27.19 2.11 10.16
CA SER A 787 26.28 2.01 9.00
C SER A 787 26.84 2.76 7.79
N GLN A 788 26.82 2.11 6.62
CA GLN A 788 27.02 2.73 5.31
C GLN A 788 25.79 2.56 4.40
N ALA A 789 24.64 2.21 4.98
CA ALA A 789 23.41 1.97 4.23
C ALA A 789 22.86 3.25 3.59
N THR A 790 22.41 3.15 2.34
CA THR A 790 21.85 4.25 1.54
C THR A 790 20.35 4.12 1.27
N ASP A 791 19.72 3.05 1.75
CA ASP A 791 18.35 2.63 1.46
C ASP A 791 17.27 3.31 2.33
N GLY A 792 17.61 4.43 2.97
CA GLY A 792 16.70 5.24 3.80
C GLY A 792 16.91 5.15 5.32
N PHE A 793 17.87 4.35 5.83
CA PHE A 793 18.02 4.11 7.27
C PHE A 793 19.41 4.44 7.83
N ALA A 794 19.44 5.14 8.97
CA ALA A 794 20.64 5.36 9.77
C ALA A 794 21.20 4.07 10.43
N ASN A 795 20.42 3.00 10.51
CA ASN A 795 20.86 1.69 10.99
C ASN A 795 21.14 0.72 9.84
N SER A 796 22.10 -0.18 10.04
CA SER A 796 22.42 -1.32 9.17
C SER A 796 22.10 -2.68 9.84
N LEU A 797 21.32 -2.66 10.92
CA LEU A 797 21.03 -3.82 11.76
C LEU A 797 19.64 -4.45 11.50
N LEU A 798 18.62 -3.63 11.22
CA LEU A 798 17.23 -4.09 11.18
C LEU A 798 16.75 -4.29 9.75
N ASN A 799 16.20 -5.46 9.44
CA ASN A 799 15.57 -5.67 8.13
C ASN A 799 14.16 -5.06 8.11
N PHE A 800 13.69 -4.84 6.88
CA PHE A 800 12.45 -4.16 6.54
C PHE A 800 11.97 -4.74 5.21
N GLY A 801 10.65 -4.82 5.01
CA GLY A 801 10.06 -5.28 3.76
C GLY A 801 8.77 -4.55 3.46
N THR A 802 8.49 -4.29 2.18
CA THR A 802 7.38 -3.43 1.75
C THR A 802 6.87 -3.78 0.35
N GLY A 803 5.67 -3.28 0.04
CA GLY A 803 5.10 -3.31 -1.30
C GLY A 803 4.79 -4.71 -1.82
N LEU A 804 4.29 -5.64 -0.98
CA LEU A 804 3.89 -6.95 -1.50
C LEU A 804 2.81 -6.77 -2.58
N LYS A 805 3.05 -7.36 -3.75
CA LYS A 805 2.13 -7.37 -4.88
C LYS A 805 2.08 -8.74 -5.55
N ALA A 806 0.88 -9.22 -5.86
CA ALA A 806 0.67 -10.46 -6.61
C ALA A 806 0.76 -10.21 -8.13
N GLY A 807 0.85 -11.28 -8.92
CA GLY A 807 0.79 -11.23 -10.37
C GLY A 807 0.60 -12.61 -11.01
N VAL A 808 -0.44 -12.75 -11.83
CA VAL A 808 -0.67 -13.93 -12.69
C VAL A 808 0.24 -13.83 -13.90
N ASP A 809 1.04 -14.86 -14.12
CA ASP A 809 2.01 -14.93 -15.20
C ASP A 809 1.33 -14.99 -16.59
N PRO A 810 1.65 -14.10 -17.54
CA PRO A 810 1.15 -14.18 -18.91
C PRO A 810 1.74 -15.36 -19.71
N ALA A 811 2.82 -16.00 -19.24
CA ALA A 811 3.41 -17.14 -19.93
C ALA A 811 2.46 -18.36 -19.99
N PRO A 812 2.28 -19.01 -21.15
CA PRO A 812 1.38 -20.15 -21.29
C PRO A 812 1.98 -21.44 -20.68
N VAL A 813 1.33 -21.97 -19.65
CA VAL A 813 1.71 -23.25 -18.99
C VAL A 813 1.34 -24.48 -19.82
N ALA A 814 1.92 -25.63 -19.45
CA ALA A 814 1.61 -26.94 -20.03
C ALA A 814 0.11 -27.30 -19.95
N ARG A 815 -0.38 -28.00 -20.98
CA ARG A 815 -1.81 -28.27 -21.16
C ARG A 815 -2.39 -29.15 -20.05
N GLY A 816 -3.18 -28.54 -19.18
CA GLY A 816 -3.93 -29.21 -18.10
C GLY A 816 -3.83 -28.49 -16.76
N HIS A 817 -2.85 -27.59 -16.64
CA HIS A 817 -2.55 -26.84 -15.43
C HIS A 817 -3.23 -25.46 -15.42
N LYS A 818 -3.42 -24.89 -14.23
CA LYS A 818 -3.80 -23.48 -14.05
C LYS A 818 -2.61 -22.56 -14.38
N PRO A 819 -2.83 -21.32 -14.87
CA PRO A 819 -1.75 -20.35 -15.10
C PRO A 819 -1.01 -20.04 -13.80
N ASN A 820 0.31 -19.90 -13.90
CA ASN A 820 1.16 -19.60 -12.75
C ASN A 820 0.84 -18.23 -12.14
N TYR A 821 1.09 -18.09 -10.85
CA TYR A 821 1.13 -16.79 -10.20
C TYR A 821 2.19 -16.75 -9.11
N SER A 822 2.64 -15.54 -8.79
CA SER A 822 3.64 -15.29 -7.77
C SER A 822 3.34 -13.95 -7.09
N ALA A 823 3.96 -13.71 -5.94
CA ALA A 823 4.01 -12.38 -5.36
C ALA A 823 5.47 -11.95 -5.18
N VAL A 824 5.72 -10.64 -5.26
CA VAL A 824 7.02 -10.05 -4.98
C VAL A 824 6.88 -8.99 -3.90
N LEU A 825 7.96 -8.77 -3.15
CA LEU A 825 8.13 -7.64 -2.22
C LEU A 825 9.60 -7.19 -2.24
N LEU A 826 9.84 -5.92 -1.91
CA LEU A 826 11.20 -5.40 -1.75
C LEU A 826 11.59 -5.45 -0.28
N VAL A 827 12.83 -5.86 0.01
CA VAL A 827 13.46 -5.82 1.34
C VAL A 827 14.78 -5.06 1.28
N ARG A 828 15.44 -4.84 2.43
CA ARG A 828 16.74 -4.13 2.44
C ARG A 828 17.77 -4.90 1.61
N GLY A 829 18.24 -4.26 0.54
CA GLY A 829 19.25 -4.80 -0.37
C GLY A 829 18.82 -6.00 -1.23
N GLY A 830 17.53 -6.27 -1.44
CA GLY A 830 17.11 -7.27 -2.42
C GLY A 830 15.61 -7.40 -2.62
N VAL A 831 15.21 -8.12 -3.68
CA VAL A 831 13.82 -8.50 -3.94
C VAL A 831 13.58 -9.92 -3.44
N VAL A 832 12.39 -10.15 -2.87
CA VAL A 832 11.89 -11.49 -2.55
C VAL A 832 10.78 -11.86 -3.51
N ARG A 833 10.84 -13.07 -4.07
CA ARG A 833 9.73 -13.71 -4.80
C ARG A 833 9.13 -14.84 -3.96
N LEU A 834 7.81 -14.90 -3.96
CA LEU A 834 6.98 -15.90 -3.30
C LEU A 834 6.25 -16.71 -4.37
N ASN A 835 6.46 -18.03 -4.35
CA ASN A 835 6.00 -18.95 -5.40
C ASN A 835 4.88 -19.86 -4.90
N PHE A 836 3.87 -20.06 -5.75
CA PHE A 836 2.67 -20.83 -5.45
C PHE A 836 2.44 -21.92 -6.50
N ASN A 837 1.88 -23.04 -6.08
CA ASN A 837 1.35 -24.07 -6.96
C ASN A 837 -0.09 -23.67 -7.34
N PRO A 838 -0.36 -23.27 -8.60
CA PRO A 838 -1.66 -22.73 -9.00
C PRO A 838 -2.73 -23.82 -9.14
N ASP A 839 -2.36 -25.09 -9.25
CA ASP A 839 -3.31 -26.20 -9.37
C ASP A 839 -4.00 -26.52 -8.04
N THR A 840 -3.33 -26.25 -6.91
CA THR A 840 -3.81 -26.54 -5.54
C THR A 840 -3.99 -25.30 -4.66
N ASP A 841 -3.59 -24.13 -5.16
CA ASP A 841 -3.61 -22.83 -4.48
C ASP A 841 -2.83 -22.83 -3.15
N LYS A 842 -1.60 -23.33 -3.20
CA LYS A 842 -0.68 -23.52 -2.06
C LYS A 842 0.69 -22.92 -2.32
N LEU A 843 1.53 -22.84 -1.30
CA LEU A 843 2.97 -22.64 -1.43
C LEU A 843 3.57 -23.68 -2.40
N LEU A 844 4.47 -23.26 -3.29
CA LEU A 844 5.19 -24.17 -4.18
C LEU A 844 6.20 -24.99 -3.35
N ASP A 845 6.18 -26.31 -3.47
CA ASP A 845 6.94 -27.21 -2.58
C ASP A 845 7.63 -28.35 -3.36
N SER A 846 8.80 -28.76 -2.87
CA SER A 846 9.66 -29.79 -3.47
C SER A 846 9.45 -31.15 -2.83
N THR A 847 9.76 -32.25 -3.53
CA THR A 847 9.80 -33.59 -2.90
C THR A 847 10.98 -33.74 -1.94
N ASP A 848 12.13 -33.11 -2.25
CA ASP A 848 13.28 -33.07 -1.34
C ASP A 848 13.11 -31.94 -0.30
N LYS A 849 13.49 -32.24 0.95
CA LYS A 849 13.47 -31.30 2.08
C LYS A 849 14.87 -30.88 2.55
N ASN A 850 15.94 -31.39 1.93
CA ASN A 850 17.30 -30.91 2.15
C ASN A 850 17.58 -29.65 1.31
N SER A 851 17.00 -29.57 0.11
CA SER A 851 16.89 -28.36 -0.70
C SER A 851 16.14 -27.24 0.04
N GLU A 852 16.44 -25.99 -0.29
CA GLU A 852 15.72 -24.82 0.24
C GLU A 852 14.25 -24.77 -0.26
N PRO A 853 13.33 -24.16 0.52
CA PRO A 853 11.92 -24.14 0.18
C PRO A 853 11.64 -23.29 -1.06
N ILE A 854 11.33 -23.95 -2.19
CA ILE A 854 11.13 -23.31 -3.50
C ILE A 854 9.94 -22.31 -3.57
N SER A 855 9.14 -22.23 -2.51
CA SER A 855 8.15 -21.17 -2.28
C SER A 855 8.75 -19.79 -2.01
N PHE A 856 10.06 -19.68 -1.78
CA PHE A 856 10.78 -18.43 -1.50
C PHE A 856 12.06 -18.35 -2.32
N SER A 857 12.32 -17.17 -2.92
CA SER A 857 13.62 -16.79 -3.47
C SER A 857 13.96 -15.38 -3.03
N TYR A 858 15.22 -15.13 -2.70
CA TYR A 858 15.77 -13.79 -2.46
C TYR A 858 16.88 -13.50 -3.47
N THR A 859 16.82 -12.32 -4.09
CA THR A 859 17.79 -11.89 -5.10
C THR A 859 18.33 -10.50 -4.71
N PRO A 860 19.64 -10.36 -4.44
CA PRO A 860 20.24 -9.09 -4.05
C PRO A 860 20.04 -7.98 -5.09
N PHE A 861 19.99 -6.74 -4.60
CA PHE A 861 20.02 -5.52 -5.40
C PHE A 861 21.42 -5.21 -5.94
N GLY A 862 21.48 -4.42 -7.01
CA GLY A 862 22.67 -3.67 -7.35
C GLY A 862 22.83 -2.42 -6.46
N SER A 863 23.87 -1.64 -6.75
CA SER A 863 24.14 -0.39 -6.02
C SER A 863 23.13 0.72 -6.34
N ALA A 864 22.46 0.66 -7.49
CA ALA A 864 21.48 1.66 -7.90
C ALA A 864 20.16 1.51 -7.12
N GLU A 865 19.66 0.28 -7.00
CA GLU A 865 18.45 -0.04 -6.23
C GLU A 865 18.72 0.10 -4.72
N SER A 866 19.94 -0.23 -4.27
CA SER A 866 20.40 0.02 -2.89
C SER A 866 20.51 1.50 -2.50
N ALA A 867 20.44 2.42 -3.47
CA ALA A 867 20.39 3.87 -3.24
C ALA A 867 18.96 4.44 -3.26
N VAL A 868 17.94 3.60 -3.49
CA VAL A 868 16.53 3.99 -3.41
C VAL A 868 16.06 3.91 -1.96
N ASP A 869 15.41 4.96 -1.49
CA ASP A 869 14.92 5.07 -0.12
C ASP A 869 13.64 4.24 0.07
N LEU A 870 13.77 3.09 0.72
CA LEU A 870 12.68 2.14 0.95
C LEU A 870 11.61 2.66 1.94
N THR A 871 11.78 3.87 2.50
CA THR A 871 10.72 4.58 3.25
C THR A 871 9.74 5.33 2.35
N THR A 872 10.09 5.55 1.09
CA THR A 872 9.36 6.44 0.17
C THR A 872 8.48 5.74 -0.86
N LEU A 873 8.18 4.45 -0.67
CA LEU A 873 7.28 3.71 -1.57
C LEU A 873 5.86 4.29 -1.53
N LYS A 874 5.32 4.64 -2.70
CA LYS A 874 4.01 5.29 -2.87
C LYS A 874 2.99 4.41 -3.58
N ASP A 875 3.42 3.60 -4.55
CA ASP A 875 2.57 2.62 -5.25
C ASP A 875 3.37 1.39 -5.68
N VAL A 876 2.67 0.26 -5.81
CA VAL A 876 3.14 -0.91 -6.57
C VAL A 876 2.07 -1.35 -7.55
N THR A 877 2.36 -1.27 -8.84
CA THR A 877 1.46 -1.68 -9.93
C THR A 877 1.99 -2.93 -10.62
N TYR A 878 1.09 -3.83 -11.01
CA TYR A 878 1.38 -5.01 -11.84
C TYR A 878 0.76 -4.84 -13.23
N ILE A 879 1.52 -5.13 -14.28
CA ILE A 879 1.04 -5.11 -15.67
C ILE A 879 0.88 -6.56 -16.12
N ALA A 880 -0.34 -6.97 -16.42
CA ALA A 880 -0.66 -8.36 -16.73
C ALA A 880 -0.08 -8.79 -18.08
N GLU A 881 -0.03 -7.86 -19.04
CA GLU A 881 0.37 -8.07 -20.43
C GLU A 881 1.88 -8.34 -20.56
N SER A 882 2.71 -7.55 -19.87
CA SER A 882 4.17 -7.71 -19.85
C SER A 882 4.67 -8.60 -18.71
N GLY A 883 3.82 -8.89 -17.73
CA GLY A 883 4.14 -9.71 -16.56
C GLY A 883 5.07 -9.02 -15.54
N LEU A 884 5.24 -7.70 -15.60
CA LEU A 884 6.17 -6.91 -14.79
C LEU A 884 5.48 -6.18 -13.63
N TRP A 885 6.22 -6.00 -12.52
CA TRP A 885 5.82 -5.13 -11.41
C TRP A 885 6.62 -3.82 -11.42
N PHE A 886 5.98 -2.72 -11.04
CA PHE A 886 6.57 -1.38 -10.98
C PHE A 886 6.39 -0.80 -9.58
N TYR A 887 7.50 -0.57 -8.88
CA TYR A 887 7.55 0.03 -7.55
C TYR A 887 7.89 1.51 -7.68
N THR A 888 6.95 2.38 -7.31
CA THR A 888 7.07 3.84 -7.48
C THR A 888 7.40 4.51 -6.16
N PHE A 889 8.58 5.14 -6.08
CA PHE A 889 9.08 5.84 -4.89
C PHE A 889 8.98 7.35 -5.09
N ASP A 890 8.46 8.08 -4.10
CA ASP A 890 8.26 9.54 -4.14
C ASP A 890 8.99 10.21 -2.97
N ASN A 891 9.99 11.03 -3.28
CA ASN A 891 10.77 11.71 -2.25
C ASN A 891 9.95 12.71 -1.42
N GLY A 892 8.75 13.08 -1.87
CA GLY A 892 7.78 13.85 -1.10
C GLY A 892 7.36 13.17 0.22
N GLU A 893 7.47 11.84 0.30
CA GLU A 893 7.15 11.04 1.49
C GLU A 893 8.30 10.93 2.52
N LYS A 894 9.45 11.55 2.27
CA LYS A 894 10.49 11.70 3.32
C LYS A 894 9.98 12.60 4.45
N PRO A 895 10.36 12.39 5.73
CA PRO A 895 10.09 13.33 6.81
C PRO A 895 10.54 14.77 6.48
N THR A 896 9.93 15.79 7.09
CA THR A 896 10.28 17.20 6.81
C THR A 896 11.58 17.64 7.47
N TYR A 897 11.86 17.12 8.67
CA TYR A 897 13.07 17.36 9.45
C TYR A 897 13.65 16.03 9.94
N ASP A 898 14.97 15.98 10.11
CA ASP A 898 15.69 14.80 10.62
C ASP A 898 15.73 14.73 12.15
N GLY A 899 16.35 13.69 12.70
CA GLY A 899 16.50 13.50 14.15
C GLY A 899 17.32 14.59 14.86
N LYS A 900 18.13 15.37 14.12
CA LYS A 900 18.86 16.56 14.61
C LYS A 900 18.13 17.86 14.26
N GLN A 901 16.84 17.75 13.90
CA GLN A 901 15.95 18.84 13.57
C GLN A 901 16.46 19.75 12.43
N GLN A 902 17.26 19.19 11.52
CA GLN A 902 17.69 19.85 10.28
C GLN A 902 16.70 19.53 9.15
N GLN A 903 16.52 20.43 8.20
CA GLN A 903 15.64 20.21 7.05
C GLN A 903 16.18 19.07 6.17
N VAL A 904 15.35 18.07 5.89
CA VAL A 904 15.75 16.90 5.12
C VAL A 904 16.06 17.29 3.66
N LYS A 905 17.21 16.83 3.16
CA LYS A 905 17.64 17.04 1.77
C LYS A 905 16.88 16.11 0.82
N ASN A 906 16.78 16.50 -0.45
CA ASN A 906 16.17 15.70 -1.52
C ASN A 906 14.77 15.17 -1.19
N ARG A 907 13.88 16.01 -0.62
CA ARG A 907 12.42 15.76 -0.52
C ARG A 907 11.65 16.06 -1.82
N LYS A 908 12.34 16.01 -2.96
CA LYS A 908 11.86 16.28 -4.31
C LYS A 908 12.35 15.19 -5.24
N GLY A 909 11.62 14.88 -6.30
CA GLY A 909 11.93 13.79 -7.20
C GLY A 909 11.29 12.45 -6.82
N TYR A 910 11.64 11.43 -7.58
CA TYR A 910 11.04 10.10 -7.53
C TYR A 910 12.00 9.10 -8.18
N ALA A 911 11.76 7.80 -7.96
CA ALA A 911 12.46 6.71 -8.64
C ALA A 911 11.50 5.54 -8.88
N VAL A 912 11.76 4.74 -9.91
CA VAL A 912 11.01 3.50 -10.16
C VAL A 912 11.96 2.31 -10.24
N ILE A 913 11.57 1.23 -9.57
CA ILE A 913 12.18 -0.09 -9.72
C ILE A 913 11.19 -0.98 -10.49
N THR A 914 11.65 -1.56 -11.60
CA THR A 914 10.93 -2.63 -12.31
C THR A 914 11.36 -3.97 -11.73
N VAL A 915 10.42 -4.89 -11.54
CA VAL A 915 10.69 -6.29 -11.15
C VAL A 915 10.17 -7.25 -12.22
N SER A 916 11.00 -8.21 -12.62
CA SER A 916 10.69 -9.28 -13.58
C SER A 916 10.85 -10.68 -12.96
N ARG A 917 10.23 -11.70 -13.56
CA ARG A 917 10.46 -13.12 -13.22
C ARG A 917 11.79 -13.61 -13.82
N THR A 918 12.47 -14.51 -13.12
CA THR A 918 13.70 -15.17 -13.59
C THR A 918 13.75 -16.64 -13.13
N GLY A 919 14.47 -17.49 -13.88
CA GLY A 919 14.53 -18.93 -13.64
C GLY A 919 13.59 -19.73 -14.57
N ILE A 920 13.44 -21.02 -14.27
CA ILE A 920 12.47 -21.92 -14.92
C ILE A 920 11.15 -21.86 -14.15
N GLU A 921 10.02 -21.82 -14.85
CA GLU A 921 8.69 -21.72 -14.24
C GLU A 921 8.01 -23.08 -14.03
N PHE A 922 7.05 -23.14 -13.11
CA PHE A 922 6.30 -24.38 -12.83
C PHE A 922 5.41 -24.77 -14.02
N ASN A 923 5.43 -26.04 -14.42
CA ASN A 923 4.74 -26.54 -15.62
C ASN A 923 5.06 -25.77 -16.92
N GLU A 924 6.26 -25.18 -17.06
CA GLU A 924 6.70 -24.49 -18.28
C GLU A 924 6.68 -25.43 -19.51
N ASP A 925 7.11 -26.69 -19.32
CA ASP A 925 6.87 -27.78 -20.27
C ASP A 925 6.21 -28.99 -19.58
N ALA A 926 5.82 -30.00 -20.37
CA ALA A 926 5.07 -31.17 -19.90
C ALA A 926 5.85 -32.07 -18.92
N ASN A 927 7.15 -31.85 -18.72
CA ASN A 927 8.01 -32.56 -17.77
C ASN A 927 8.31 -31.72 -16.51
N THR A 928 7.99 -30.42 -16.50
CA THR A 928 8.34 -29.45 -15.43
C THR A 928 7.40 -29.54 -14.21
N THR A 929 7.03 -30.77 -13.83
CA THR A 929 6.07 -31.07 -12.75
C THR A 929 6.69 -31.04 -11.35
N THR A 930 8.00 -30.80 -11.24
CA THR A 930 8.72 -30.55 -9.98
C THR A 930 9.95 -29.70 -10.28
N LEU A 931 10.30 -28.78 -9.37
CA LEU A 931 11.49 -27.91 -9.51
C LEU A 931 12.51 -28.23 -8.42
N SER A 932 13.80 -28.13 -8.77
CA SER A 932 14.95 -28.25 -7.85
C SER A 932 15.54 -26.90 -7.43
N GLN A 933 15.05 -25.79 -7.98
CA GLN A 933 15.41 -24.42 -7.63
C GLN A 933 14.15 -23.57 -7.50
N ALA A 934 14.18 -22.54 -6.66
CA ALA A 934 13.09 -21.58 -6.56
C ALA A 934 13.03 -20.70 -7.81
N PRO A 935 11.86 -20.51 -8.45
CA PRO A 935 11.65 -19.41 -9.37
C PRO A 935 11.98 -18.08 -8.68
N ALA A 936 12.75 -17.23 -9.34
CA ALA A 936 13.34 -16.03 -8.77
C ALA A 936 12.75 -14.76 -9.41
N ALA A 937 13.17 -13.60 -8.91
CA ALA A 937 12.84 -12.31 -9.50
C ALA A 937 14.10 -11.44 -9.61
N LEU A 938 14.10 -10.48 -10.53
CA LEU A 938 15.17 -9.49 -10.67
C LEU A 938 14.57 -8.10 -10.53
N ALA A 939 15.18 -7.25 -9.69
CA ALA A 939 14.79 -5.86 -9.49
C ALA A 939 15.85 -4.93 -10.07
N VAL A 940 15.42 -3.94 -10.87
CA VAL A 940 16.30 -2.99 -11.56
C VAL A 940 15.72 -1.57 -11.47
N GLN A 941 16.55 -0.58 -11.12
CA GLN A 941 16.21 0.84 -11.18
C GLN A 941 16.07 1.23 -12.65
N ASN A 942 14.84 1.47 -13.08
CA ASN A 942 14.48 1.26 -14.48
C ASN A 942 14.79 2.42 -15.45
N GLY A 943 15.48 3.46 -15.00
CA GLY A 943 15.70 4.70 -15.76
C GLY A 943 14.68 5.82 -15.52
N ILE A 944 13.46 5.51 -15.05
CA ILE A 944 12.51 6.52 -14.59
C ILE A 944 12.93 7.03 -13.20
N ALA A 945 13.59 8.19 -13.17
CA ALA A 945 13.96 8.88 -11.94
C ALA A 945 14.06 10.40 -12.12
N SER A 946 13.89 11.14 -11.02
CA SER A 946 14.13 12.58 -10.92
C SER A 946 14.57 12.96 -9.52
N SER A 947 15.22 14.11 -9.36
CA SER A 947 15.55 14.74 -8.07
C SER A 947 14.99 16.16 -7.94
N GLN A 948 14.19 16.61 -8.92
CA GLN A 948 13.81 18.02 -9.09
C GLN A 948 12.29 18.27 -8.99
N ASP A 949 11.49 17.37 -9.56
CA ASP A 949 10.03 17.53 -9.68
C ASP A 949 9.28 16.73 -8.60
N ASP A 950 8.11 17.21 -8.14
CA ASP A 950 7.26 16.44 -7.22
C ASP A 950 6.31 15.52 -8.02
N LEU A 951 6.17 14.25 -7.64
CA LEU A 951 5.43 13.27 -8.44
C LEU A 951 3.90 13.36 -8.24
N THR A 952 3.14 13.43 -9.33
CA THR A 952 1.68 13.19 -9.30
C THR A 952 1.40 11.70 -9.45
N GLY A 953 2.00 11.06 -10.45
CA GLY A 953 1.93 9.61 -10.64
C GLY A 953 2.47 9.18 -12.00
N ILE A 954 2.38 7.88 -12.29
CA ILE A 954 2.87 7.26 -13.52
C ILE A 954 1.73 6.47 -14.16
N LEU A 955 1.57 6.63 -15.47
CA LEU A 955 0.58 5.91 -16.28
C LEU A 955 1.33 4.89 -17.15
N PRO A 956 1.21 3.59 -16.89
CA PRO A 956 1.69 2.56 -17.81
C PRO A 956 0.71 2.53 -19.00
N LEU A 957 1.09 3.15 -20.12
CA LEU A 957 0.20 3.29 -21.27
C LEU A 957 0.12 1.97 -22.04
N SER A 958 1.27 1.35 -22.27
CA SER A 958 1.44 0.06 -22.95
C SER A 958 2.66 -0.67 -22.37
N ASP A 959 2.98 -1.83 -22.93
CA ASP A 959 4.26 -2.49 -22.74
C ASP A 959 5.44 -1.68 -23.32
N GLU A 960 5.23 -0.91 -24.40
CA GLU A 960 6.25 -0.03 -24.99
C GLU A 960 6.37 1.36 -24.33
N PHE A 961 5.34 1.90 -23.66
CA PHE A 961 5.34 3.31 -23.18
C PHE A 961 4.75 3.53 -21.78
N SER A 962 5.41 4.41 -21.02
CA SER A 962 4.91 4.97 -19.76
C SER A 962 4.95 6.50 -19.78
N ALA A 963 3.94 7.14 -19.17
CA ALA A 963 3.90 8.59 -18.99
C ALA A 963 4.04 8.98 -17.51
N VAL A 964 4.97 9.88 -17.21
CA VAL A 964 5.23 10.37 -15.86
C VAL A 964 4.64 11.77 -15.71
N ILE A 965 3.76 11.96 -14.73
CA ILE A 965 3.06 13.22 -14.48
C ILE A 965 3.62 13.85 -13.21
N THR A 966 4.15 15.07 -13.32
CA THR A 966 4.79 15.79 -12.21
C THR A 966 4.15 17.15 -11.95
N LYS A 967 4.27 17.64 -10.71
CA LYS A 967 3.77 18.95 -10.29
C LYS A 967 4.85 19.99 -10.58
N ASP A 968 4.49 20.96 -11.41
CA ASP A 968 5.25 22.17 -11.74
C ASP A 968 4.30 23.38 -11.61
N GLN A 969 4.71 24.58 -12.00
CA GLN A 969 3.88 25.79 -12.05
C GLN A 969 2.66 25.68 -13.02
N THR A 970 2.55 24.58 -13.77
CA THR A 970 1.45 24.28 -14.70
C THR A 970 0.22 23.69 -13.99
N TRP A 971 -0.95 24.30 -14.17
CA TRP A 971 -2.22 23.89 -13.55
C TRP A 971 -2.71 22.46 -13.87
N THR A 972 -2.14 21.82 -14.90
CA THR A 972 -2.48 20.48 -15.39
C THR A 972 -1.37 19.43 -15.17
N GLY A 973 -0.24 19.84 -14.60
CA GLY A 973 0.97 19.02 -14.47
C GLY A 973 1.86 19.00 -15.71
N LYS A 974 3.17 18.83 -15.47
CA LYS A 974 4.17 18.50 -16.49
C LYS A 974 4.08 17.01 -16.80
N VAL A 975 4.27 16.64 -18.06
CA VAL A 975 4.19 15.24 -18.53
C VAL A 975 5.43 14.90 -19.33
N ASP A 976 6.15 13.86 -18.94
CA ASP A 976 7.29 13.33 -19.70
C ASP A 976 7.02 11.86 -20.06
N ILE A 977 7.31 11.49 -21.31
CA ILE A 977 7.08 10.16 -21.89
C ILE A 977 8.38 9.37 -21.88
N TYR A 978 8.29 8.10 -21.46
CA TYR A 978 9.40 7.16 -21.42
C TYR A 978 9.06 5.94 -22.28
N LYS A 979 10.00 5.53 -23.14
CA LYS A 979 9.92 4.34 -23.97
C LYS A 979 10.61 3.18 -23.26
N ASN A 980 9.90 2.07 -23.13
CA ASN A 980 10.40 0.82 -22.57
C ASN A 980 11.21 0.04 -23.60
N THR A 981 12.30 -0.57 -23.15
CA THR A 981 13.10 -1.56 -23.87
C THR A 981 13.43 -2.68 -22.86
N ASN A 982 12.64 -3.76 -22.89
CA ASN A 982 12.82 -4.95 -22.04
C ASN A 982 12.88 -4.68 -20.51
N GLY A 983 12.16 -3.66 -20.03
CA GLY A 983 12.10 -3.27 -18.61
C GLY A 983 12.99 -2.06 -18.24
N LEU A 984 13.84 -1.60 -19.15
CA LEU A 984 14.62 -0.36 -19.04
C LEU A 984 13.92 0.77 -19.83
N PHE A 985 13.86 1.97 -19.26
CA PHE A 985 13.09 3.09 -19.78
C PHE A 985 14.00 4.29 -20.06
N GLU A 986 13.99 4.74 -21.32
CA GLU A 986 14.63 5.99 -21.72
C GLU A 986 13.57 7.05 -22.00
N LYS A 987 13.86 8.31 -21.67
CA LYS A 987 12.93 9.42 -21.93
C LYS A 987 12.93 9.76 -23.42
N ASP A 988 11.75 9.77 -24.03
CA ASP A 988 11.56 10.30 -25.38
C ASP A 988 11.19 11.79 -25.27
N ASP A 989 12.16 12.68 -25.48
CA ASP A 989 11.92 14.13 -25.42
C ASP A 989 10.97 14.64 -26.51
N GLN A 990 10.89 13.99 -27.69
CA GLN A 990 10.03 14.41 -28.80
C GLN A 990 8.56 14.07 -28.52
N LEU A 991 8.27 12.86 -28.06
CA LEU A 991 6.94 12.47 -27.57
C LEU A 991 6.58 13.28 -26.31
N SER A 992 7.53 13.52 -25.41
CA SER A 992 7.35 14.38 -24.24
C SER A 992 6.98 15.82 -24.61
N GLU A 993 7.49 16.37 -25.71
CA GLU A 993 7.08 17.70 -26.18
C GLU A 993 5.72 17.65 -26.88
N ASN A 994 5.48 16.65 -27.74
CA ASN A 994 4.22 16.52 -28.47
C ASN A 994 3.00 16.33 -27.55
N VAL A 995 3.11 15.58 -26.45
CA VAL A 995 2.01 15.42 -25.47
C VAL A 995 1.63 16.74 -24.76
N LYS A 996 2.57 17.69 -24.66
CA LYS A 996 2.33 19.01 -24.03
C LYS A 996 1.52 19.96 -24.92
N ARG A 997 1.50 19.73 -26.23
CA ARG A 997 0.80 20.57 -27.22
C ARG A 997 -0.71 20.28 -27.21
N ARG A 998 -1.45 20.99 -26.34
CA ARG A 998 -2.90 20.82 -26.10
C ARG A 998 -3.64 22.16 -25.97
N ASP A 999 -4.65 22.39 -26.80
CA ASP A 999 -5.51 23.60 -26.74
C ASP A 999 -6.64 23.43 -25.72
N ASN A 1000 -6.28 23.40 -24.42
CA ASN A 1000 -7.18 23.19 -23.27
C ASN A 1000 -8.04 21.90 -23.27
N GLY A 1001 -7.97 21.08 -24.32
CA GLY A 1001 -8.71 19.83 -24.48
C GLY A 1001 -8.10 18.61 -23.75
N LEU A 1002 -8.81 17.49 -23.82
CA LEU A 1002 -8.38 16.21 -23.23
C LEU A 1002 -7.25 15.51 -24.01
N VAL A 1003 -7.04 15.88 -25.28
CA VAL A 1003 -6.17 15.16 -26.24
C VAL A 1003 -5.05 16.06 -26.80
N PRO A 1004 -3.91 15.51 -27.25
CA PRO A 1004 -2.92 16.23 -28.06
C PRO A 1004 -3.49 16.75 -29.38
N ILE A 1005 -3.07 17.96 -29.77
CA ILE A 1005 -3.45 18.58 -31.05
C ILE A 1005 -2.92 17.73 -32.22
N TYR A 1006 -3.75 17.52 -33.25
CA TYR A 1006 -3.32 17.01 -34.55
C TYR A 1006 -2.93 18.18 -35.47
N ASN A 1007 -1.76 18.11 -36.10
CA ASN A 1007 -1.20 19.17 -36.95
C ASN A 1007 -0.90 18.63 -38.35
N GLU A 1008 -1.70 19.03 -39.35
CA GLU A 1008 -1.50 18.58 -40.73
C GLU A 1008 -0.14 19.04 -41.27
N GLY A 1009 0.63 18.09 -41.82
CA GLY A 1009 1.92 18.36 -42.48
C GLY A 1009 3.18 18.12 -41.64
N ILE A 1010 3.08 17.97 -40.31
CA ILE A 1010 4.21 17.56 -39.45
C ILE A 1010 4.04 16.13 -38.94
N VAL A 1011 5.09 15.56 -38.32
CA VAL A 1011 4.98 14.31 -37.55
C VAL A 1011 4.82 14.70 -36.07
N ASP A 1012 3.58 14.76 -35.59
CA ASP A 1012 3.30 14.87 -34.16
C ASP A 1012 3.06 13.48 -33.55
N ILE A 1013 2.44 13.38 -32.36
CA ILE A 1013 2.18 12.09 -31.70
C ILE A 1013 1.20 11.19 -32.46
N TRP A 1014 0.37 11.76 -33.32
CA TRP A 1014 -0.52 11.04 -34.23
C TRP A 1014 0.17 10.66 -35.55
N GLY A 1015 1.50 10.84 -35.64
CA GLY A 1015 2.27 10.64 -36.87
C GLY A 1015 1.98 11.74 -37.89
N ARG A 1016 2.00 11.39 -39.19
CA ARG A 1016 1.53 12.23 -40.30
C ARG A 1016 0.70 11.43 -41.29
N VAL A 1017 -0.48 11.93 -41.64
CA VAL A 1017 -1.37 11.38 -42.67
C VAL A 1017 -1.24 12.21 -43.96
N ASP A 1018 -0.52 11.69 -44.95
CA ASP A 1018 -0.40 12.29 -46.28
C ASP A 1018 -1.51 11.71 -47.20
N PHE A 1019 -2.64 12.39 -47.34
CA PHE A 1019 -3.72 11.92 -48.23
C PHE A 1019 -3.35 11.95 -49.72
N ALA A 1020 -3.78 10.92 -50.45
CA ALA A 1020 -3.68 10.90 -51.91
C ALA A 1020 -4.49 12.03 -52.57
N ALA A 1021 -4.05 12.45 -53.76
CA ALA A 1021 -4.85 13.28 -54.65
C ALA A 1021 -5.98 12.45 -55.28
N ASN A 1022 -7.12 13.07 -55.60
CA ASN A 1022 -8.29 12.38 -56.17
C ASN A 1022 -8.00 11.69 -57.52
N SER A 1023 -6.93 12.10 -58.21
CA SER A 1023 -6.40 11.42 -59.41
C SER A 1023 -5.99 9.96 -59.16
N VAL A 1024 -5.76 9.54 -57.90
CA VAL A 1024 -5.49 8.13 -57.56
C VAL A 1024 -6.63 7.20 -58.00
N LEU A 1025 -7.87 7.70 -58.06
CA LEU A 1025 -9.03 6.90 -58.49
C LEU A 1025 -8.91 6.51 -59.97
N GLN A 1026 -8.45 7.43 -60.82
CA GLN A 1026 -8.18 7.15 -62.23
C GLN A 1026 -6.90 6.32 -62.38
N ALA A 1027 -5.82 6.69 -61.69
CA ALA A 1027 -4.53 6.02 -61.78
C ALA A 1027 -4.54 4.55 -61.30
N ARG A 1028 -5.53 4.14 -60.50
CA ARG A 1028 -5.71 2.76 -60.02
C ARG A 1028 -6.97 2.07 -60.59
N ASN A 1029 -7.65 2.64 -61.58
CA ASN A 1029 -8.91 2.14 -62.17
C ASN A 1029 -10.03 1.88 -61.13
N LEU A 1030 -10.11 2.73 -60.10
CA LEU A 1030 -11.12 2.67 -59.03
C LEU A 1030 -12.40 3.46 -59.36
N THR A 1031 -12.41 4.22 -60.45
CA THR A 1031 -13.62 4.89 -60.98
C THR A 1031 -14.74 3.91 -61.32
N ASP A 1032 -14.38 2.68 -61.70
CA ASP A 1032 -15.33 1.62 -62.10
C ASP A 1032 -15.89 0.86 -60.88
N LYS A 1033 -15.41 1.17 -59.67
CA LYS A 1033 -15.89 0.64 -58.40
C LYS A 1033 -16.93 1.53 -57.78
N THR A 1034 -17.90 0.94 -57.09
CA THR A 1034 -18.83 1.70 -56.26
C THR A 1034 -18.19 2.12 -54.93
N VAL A 1035 -18.76 3.15 -54.31
CA VAL A 1035 -18.39 3.54 -52.94
C VAL A 1035 -18.53 2.37 -51.96
N ASP A 1036 -19.59 1.55 -52.12
CA ASP A 1036 -19.84 0.38 -51.27
C ASP A 1036 -18.81 -0.76 -51.49
N GLU A 1037 -18.30 -0.96 -52.71
CA GLU A 1037 -17.18 -1.89 -52.96
C GLU A 1037 -15.86 -1.42 -52.35
N VAL A 1038 -15.67 -0.10 -52.24
CA VAL A 1038 -14.44 0.51 -51.72
C VAL A 1038 -14.43 0.56 -50.19
N ILE A 1039 -15.55 0.91 -49.55
CA ILE A 1039 -15.69 0.88 -48.08
C ILE A 1039 -15.46 -0.53 -47.53
N ASN A 1040 -15.95 -1.57 -48.23
CA ASN A 1040 -15.79 -2.96 -47.83
C ASN A 1040 -14.43 -3.58 -48.21
N ASN A 1041 -13.44 -2.77 -48.63
CA ASN A 1041 -12.11 -3.25 -49.01
C ASN A 1041 -10.99 -2.43 -48.34
N PRO A 1042 -10.46 -2.90 -47.19
CA PRO A 1042 -9.40 -2.22 -46.45
C PRO A 1042 -8.13 -1.95 -47.27
N ASP A 1043 -7.74 -2.86 -48.19
CA ASP A 1043 -6.53 -2.72 -49.00
C ASP A 1043 -6.66 -1.58 -50.04
N ILE A 1044 -7.88 -1.27 -50.48
CA ILE A 1044 -8.16 -0.09 -51.31
C ILE A 1044 -8.11 1.17 -50.44
N LEU A 1045 -8.76 1.18 -49.28
CA LEU A 1045 -8.75 2.32 -48.36
C LEU A 1045 -7.34 2.68 -47.89
N GLN A 1046 -6.49 1.69 -47.57
CA GLN A 1046 -5.10 1.92 -47.19
C GLN A 1046 -4.28 2.63 -48.28
N SER A 1047 -4.66 2.50 -49.56
CA SER A 1047 -3.97 3.19 -50.67
C SER A 1047 -4.31 4.67 -50.83
N PHE A 1048 -5.30 5.19 -50.09
CA PHE A 1048 -5.73 6.59 -50.16
C PHE A 1048 -4.94 7.54 -49.26
N PHE A 1049 -3.95 7.02 -48.51
CA PHE A 1049 -3.00 7.83 -47.75
C PHE A 1049 -1.62 7.16 -47.70
N LYS A 1050 -0.62 7.92 -47.30
CA LYS A 1050 0.65 7.41 -46.76
C LYS A 1050 0.73 7.82 -45.30
N PHE A 1051 1.09 6.88 -44.43
CA PHE A 1051 1.39 7.19 -43.03
C PHE A 1051 2.89 7.40 -42.83
N THR A 1052 3.25 8.34 -41.96
CA THR A 1052 4.58 8.41 -41.33
C THR A 1052 4.37 8.30 -39.82
N PRO A 1053 4.80 7.21 -39.17
CA PRO A 1053 4.55 7.02 -37.75
C PRO A 1053 5.41 7.96 -36.88
N ALA A 1054 4.94 8.21 -35.67
CA ALA A 1054 5.62 8.99 -34.62
C ALA A 1054 6.60 8.15 -33.78
N PHE A 1055 6.29 6.86 -33.63
CA PHE A 1055 7.08 5.87 -32.92
C PHE A 1055 7.10 4.54 -33.70
N ASP A 1056 8.01 3.63 -33.36
CA ASP A 1056 8.11 2.34 -34.04
C ASP A 1056 6.77 1.59 -34.03
N ASN A 1057 6.48 0.85 -35.09
CA ASN A 1057 5.26 0.04 -35.26
C ASN A 1057 3.90 0.77 -35.21
N GLN A 1058 3.80 2.07 -34.87
CA GLN A 1058 2.52 2.80 -34.80
C GLN A 1058 1.69 2.62 -36.08
N ARG A 1059 0.44 2.15 -35.93
CA ARG A 1059 -0.46 1.86 -37.04
C ARG A 1059 -1.47 2.98 -37.28
N ALA A 1060 -1.89 3.11 -38.54
CA ALA A 1060 -3.04 3.91 -38.93
C ALA A 1060 -3.87 3.16 -39.99
N MET A 1061 -5.16 3.45 -40.05
CA MET A 1061 -6.10 2.96 -41.05
C MET A 1061 -7.07 4.07 -41.46
N LEU A 1062 -7.79 3.92 -42.57
CA LEU A 1062 -8.89 4.84 -42.92
C LEU A 1062 -10.23 4.15 -42.74
N VAL A 1063 -11.19 4.88 -42.15
CA VAL A 1063 -12.62 4.54 -42.14
C VAL A 1063 -13.32 5.34 -43.22
N GLY A 1064 -14.15 4.67 -44.01
CA GLY A 1064 -14.87 5.26 -45.13
C GLY A 1064 -16.37 5.43 -44.85
N GLU A 1065 -16.87 6.65 -45.04
CA GLU A 1065 -18.28 7.02 -44.89
C GLU A 1065 -18.87 7.42 -46.26
N LYS A 1066 -19.99 6.79 -46.64
CA LYS A 1066 -20.65 7.04 -47.93
C LYS A 1066 -21.38 8.39 -47.90
N THR A 1067 -20.84 9.37 -48.63
CA THR A 1067 -21.37 10.75 -48.69
C THR A 1067 -22.37 10.91 -49.84
N SER A 1068 -22.21 10.14 -50.92
CA SER A 1068 -23.23 9.93 -51.96
C SER A 1068 -22.95 8.61 -52.70
N ASP A 1069 -23.73 8.27 -53.72
CA ASP A 1069 -23.45 7.09 -54.56
C ASP A 1069 -22.14 7.18 -55.36
N THR A 1070 -21.55 8.37 -55.54
CA THR A 1070 -20.29 8.58 -56.27
C THR A 1070 -19.18 9.23 -55.43
N THR A 1071 -19.43 9.51 -54.14
CA THR A 1071 -18.47 10.17 -53.24
C THR A 1071 -18.35 9.48 -51.88
N LEU A 1072 -17.10 9.37 -51.44
CA LEU A 1072 -16.66 8.74 -50.20
C LEU A 1072 -15.91 9.80 -49.38
N THR A 1073 -16.29 10.01 -48.13
CA THR A 1073 -15.43 10.70 -47.16
C THR A 1073 -14.61 9.65 -46.43
N VAL A 1074 -13.28 9.81 -46.37
CA VAL A 1074 -12.41 9.01 -45.50
C VAL A 1074 -11.85 9.84 -44.36
N LYS A 1075 -11.71 9.21 -43.20
CA LYS A 1075 -11.16 9.77 -41.96
C LYS A 1075 -10.16 8.76 -41.37
N PRO A 1076 -9.04 9.19 -40.78
CA PRO A 1076 -8.09 8.25 -40.20
C PRO A 1076 -8.59 7.71 -38.86
N LYS A 1077 -8.17 6.48 -38.54
CA LYS A 1077 -8.06 5.99 -37.17
C LYS A 1077 -6.61 5.64 -36.90
N ILE A 1078 -6.05 6.17 -35.83
CA ILE A 1078 -4.61 6.18 -35.54
C ILE A 1078 -4.37 5.58 -34.17
N GLU A 1079 -3.38 4.71 -34.07
CA GLU A 1079 -2.91 4.10 -32.83
C GLU A 1079 -2.18 5.13 -31.95
N TYR A 1080 -2.46 5.14 -30.66
CA TYR A 1080 -1.78 5.99 -29.68
C TYR A 1080 -0.80 5.16 -28.82
N LEU A 1081 -0.08 5.83 -27.90
CA LEU A 1081 0.94 5.21 -27.03
C LEU A 1081 0.40 4.09 -26.09
N ASP A 1082 -0.91 3.91 -26.03
CA ASP A 1082 -1.60 2.86 -25.27
C ASP A 1082 -2.06 1.66 -26.15
N GLY A 1083 -1.59 1.59 -27.40
CA GLY A 1083 -1.95 0.54 -28.37
C GLY A 1083 -3.41 0.61 -28.86
N ASN A 1084 -4.20 1.60 -28.44
CA ASN A 1084 -5.59 1.75 -28.86
C ASN A 1084 -5.70 2.64 -30.11
N PHE A 1085 -6.62 2.28 -31.02
CA PHE A 1085 -6.96 3.09 -32.18
C PHE A 1085 -8.01 4.15 -31.84
N TYR A 1086 -7.69 5.42 -32.11
CA TYR A 1086 -8.56 6.57 -31.91
C TYR A 1086 -9.03 7.18 -33.23
N GLY A 1087 -10.24 7.73 -33.23
CA GLY A 1087 -10.89 8.45 -34.33
C GLY A 1087 -11.92 9.45 -33.80
N GLU A 1088 -12.63 10.13 -34.69
CA GLU A 1088 -13.69 11.11 -34.36
C GLU A 1088 -14.81 10.53 -33.48
N ASP A 1089 -15.13 9.24 -33.63
CA ASP A 1089 -16.16 8.52 -32.87
C ASP A 1089 -15.68 8.05 -31.47
N SER A 1090 -14.38 8.16 -31.18
CA SER A 1090 -13.76 7.61 -29.97
C SER A 1090 -14.13 8.38 -28.69
N LYS A 1091 -14.25 7.62 -27.60
CA LYS A 1091 -14.76 8.08 -26.30
C LYS A 1091 -13.98 7.45 -25.17
N ILE A 1092 -13.74 8.19 -24.09
CA ILE A 1092 -13.24 7.65 -22.82
C ILE A 1092 -14.30 7.86 -21.73
N ALA A 1093 -14.64 6.79 -21.01
CA ALA A 1093 -15.74 6.73 -20.03
C ALA A 1093 -17.09 7.33 -20.53
N GLY A 1094 -17.32 7.29 -21.85
CA GLY A 1094 -18.51 7.85 -22.52
C GLY A 1094 -18.42 9.33 -22.93
N ILE A 1095 -17.32 10.04 -22.64
CA ILE A 1095 -17.05 11.40 -23.11
C ILE A 1095 -16.40 11.34 -24.51
N PRO A 1096 -16.97 11.99 -25.54
CA PRO A 1096 -16.32 12.14 -26.85
C PRO A 1096 -15.00 12.89 -26.75
N LEU A 1097 -13.99 12.41 -27.48
CA LEU A 1097 -12.65 13.01 -27.44
C LEU A 1097 -12.48 14.23 -28.35
N ASN A 1098 -13.31 14.34 -29.40
CA ASN A 1098 -13.27 15.41 -30.39
C ASN A 1098 -11.85 15.67 -30.93
N ILE A 1099 -11.18 14.62 -31.41
CA ILE A 1099 -9.87 14.74 -32.07
C ILE A 1099 -10.13 15.28 -33.48
N ASP A 1100 -9.59 16.47 -33.79
CA ASP A 1100 -9.76 17.16 -35.08
C ASP A 1100 -8.95 16.51 -36.21
N PHE A 1101 -9.15 15.20 -36.42
CA PHE A 1101 -8.53 14.47 -37.51
C PHE A 1101 -9.07 14.93 -38.88
N PRO A 1102 -8.20 15.09 -39.89
CA PRO A 1102 -8.60 15.59 -41.18
C PRO A 1102 -9.48 14.58 -41.93
N SER A 1103 -10.52 15.09 -42.60
CA SER A 1103 -11.39 14.30 -43.47
C SER A 1103 -11.11 14.62 -44.94
N ARG A 1104 -11.13 13.57 -45.79
CA ARG A 1104 -10.81 13.69 -47.22
C ARG A 1104 -11.94 13.14 -48.07
N ILE A 1105 -12.45 13.95 -48.98
CA ILE A 1105 -13.46 13.52 -49.96
C ILE A 1105 -12.75 12.95 -51.19
N PHE A 1106 -13.08 11.71 -51.53
CA PHE A 1106 -12.78 11.08 -52.81
C PHE A 1106 -14.07 11.01 -53.65
N ALA A 1107 -13.99 11.42 -54.91
CA ALA A 1107 -15.14 11.65 -55.78
C ALA A 1107 -14.89 11.17 -57.21
N GLY A 1108 -15.87 10.48 -57.79
CA GLY A 1108 -15.76 9.87 -59.13
C GLY A 1108 -15.84 8.34 -59.13
N PHE A 1109 -16.40 7.74 -58.08
CA PHE A 1109 -16.78 6.33 -58.04
C PHE A 1109 -18.03 6.07 -58.89
N ALA A 1110 -18.24 4.83 -59.33
CA ALA A 1110 -19.42 4.44 -60.08
C ALA A 1110 -20.66 4.43 -59.16
N ALA A 1111 -21.74 5.11 -59.58
CA ALA A 1111 -23.01 5.15 -58.84
C ALA A 1111 -23.71 3.77 -58.75
N LEU A 1112 -23.37 2.86 -59.67
CA LEU A 1112 -23.86 1.50 -59.77
C LEU A 1112 -22.69 0.59 -60.17
N PRO A 1113 -22.61 -0.67 -59.70
CA PRO A 1113 -21.57 -1.59 -60.15
C PRO A 1113 -21.59 -1.73 -61.68
N SER A 1114 -20.41 -1.90 -62.29
CA SER A 1114 -20.24 -1.91 -63.75
C SER A 1114 -21.07 -2.97 -64.49
N TRP A 1115 -21.54 -4.03 -63.81
CA TRP A 1115 -22.47 -5.03 -64.36
C TRP A 1115 -23.92 -4.53 -64.49
N VAL A 1116 -24.34 -3.49 -63.77
CA VAL A 1116 -25.75 -3.05 -63.73
C VAL A 1116 -26.18 -2.41 -65.04
N ILE A 1117 -25.32 -1.64 -65.72
CA ILE A 1117 -25.69 -1.03 -67.01
C ILE A 1117 -25.87 -2.12 -68.09
N PRO A 1118 -24.92 -3.05 -68.32
CA PRO A 1118 -25.13 -4.19 -69.21
C PRO A 1118 -26.36 -5.06 -68.87
N VAL A 1119 -26.63 -5.32 -67.58
CA VAL A 1119 -27.78 -6.13 -67.17
C VAL A 1119 -29.11 -5.38 -67.32
N SER A 1120 -29.17 -4.10 -67.01
CA SER A 1120 -30.39 -3.28 -67.17
C SER A 1120 -30.68 -2.97 -68.64
N VAL A 1121 -29.67 -2.70 -69.47
CA VAL A 1121 -29.82 -2.59 -70.92
C VAL A 1121 -30.19 -3.94 -71.53
N GLY A 1122 -29.53 -5.05 -71.15
CA GLY A 1122 -29.86 -6.39 -71.62
C GLY A 1122 -31.29 -6.81 -71.26
N SER A 1123 -31.74 -6.51 -70.03
CA SER A 1123 -33.12 -6.72 -69.59
C SER A 1123 -34.11 -5.84 -70.34
N SER A 1124 -33.80 -4.54 -70.51
CA SER A 1124 -34.67 -3.59 -71.22
C SER A 1124 -34.80 -3.94 -72.70
N VAL A 1125 -33.70 -4.25 -73.38
CA VAL A 1125 -33.68 -4.70 -74.77
C VAL A 1125 -34.39 -6.04 -74.90
N GLY A 1126 -34.19 -6.98 -73.97
CA GLY A 1126 -34.91 -8.26 -73.93
C GLY A 1126 -36.43 -8.07 -73.82
N ILE A 1127 -36.89 -7.23 -72.88
CA ILE A 1127 -38.30 -6.87 -72.72
C ILE A 1127 -38.85 -6.17 -73.97
N LEU A 1128 -38.09 -5.26 -74.58
CA LEU A 1128 -38.52 -4.50 -75.76
C LEU A 1128 -38.55 -5.39 -77.02
N LEU A 1129 -37.65 -6.37 -77.15
CA LEU A 1129 -37.72 -7.44 -78.15
C LEU A 1129 -38.96 -8.32 -77.96
N ILE A 1130 -39.24 -8.74 -76.72
CA ILE A 1130 -40.45 -9.50 -76.38
C ILE A 1130 -41.72 -8.69 -76.74
N LEU A 1131 -41.75 -7.39 -76.44
CA LEU A 1131 -42.86 -6.49 -76.80
C LEU A 1131 -42.97 -6.27 -78.31
N LEU A 1132 -41.88 -6.19 -79.06
CA LEU A 1132 -41.89 -6.10 -80.52
C LEU A 1132 -42.39 -7.40 -81.17
N ILE A 1133 -41.95 -8.55 -80.67
CA ILE A 1133 -42.41 -9.88 -81.13
C ILE A 1133 -43.92 -10.05 -80.87
N LEU A 1134 -44.40 -9.67 -79.68
CA LEU A 1134 -45.82 -9.67 -79.35
C LEU A 1134 -46.62 -8.65 -80.19
N GLY A 1135 -46.10 -7.45 -80.40
CA GLY A 1135 -46.76 -6.40 -81.17
C GLY A 1135 -46.90 -6.75 -82.65
N LEU A 1136 -45.86 -7.28 -83.28
CA LEU A 1136 -45.88 -7.71 -84.68
C LEU A 1136 -46.67 -9.00 -84.89
N GLY A 1137 -46.63 -9.94 -83.93
CA GLY A 1137 -47.38 -11.19 -83.98
C GLY A 1137 -48.90 -11.03 -83.86
N ILE A 1138 -49.38 -9.92 -83.27
CA ILE A 1138 -50.81 -9.67 -83.00
C ILE A 1138 -51.41 -8.57 -83.90
N GLY A 1139 -50.60 -7.64 -84.44
CA GLY A 1139 -51.09 -6.42 -85.10
C GLY A 1139 -51.76 -6.60 -86.47
N ILE A 1140 -51.45 -7.65 -87.22
CA ILE A 1140 -51.83 -7.78 -88.64
C ILE A 1140 -53.36 -7.85 -88.90
N PRO A 1141 -54.21 -8.54 -88.11
CA PRO A 1141 -55.63 -8.69 -88.43
C PRO A 1141 -56.53 -7.46 -88.19
N MET A 1142 -56.12 -6.49 -87.36
CA MET A 1142 -57.05 -5.49 -86.79
C MET A 1142 -57.23 -4.18 -87.57
N TYR A 1143 -56.96 -4.15 -88.88
CA TYR A 1143 -57.13 -2.95 -89.72
C TYR A 1143 -58.59 -2.43 -89.81
N LYS A 1144 -59.60 -3.21 -89.40
CA LYS A 1144 -61.02 -2.95 -89.72
C LYS A 1144 -61.92 -2.34 -88.62
N VAL A 1145 -61.46 -2.13 -87.37
CA VAL A 1145 -62.35 -1.69 -86.27
C VAL A 1145 -61.88 -0.42 -85.53
N ARG A 1146 -61.62 0.65 -86.28
CA ARG A 1146 -61.63 2.02 -85.73
C ARG A 1146 -63.07 2.55 -85.64
N LYS A 1147 -63.74 2.49 -84.48
CA LYS A 1147 -64.69 3.56 -84.02
C LYS A 1147 -65.37 3.41 -82.66
N LEU A 1148 -65.33 2.26 -81.99
CA LEU A 1148 -66.04 2.08 -80.71
C LEU A 1148 -65.09 2.15 -79.50
N GLN A 1149 -64.94 3.38 -79.02
CA GLN A 1149 -64.41 3.70 -77.69
C GLN A 1149 -65.46 3.34 -76.62
N ASP A 1150 -65.02 3.21 -75.36
CA ASP A 1150 -65.90 3.26 -74.17
C ASP A 1150 -67.06 2.24 -74.10
N SER A 1151 -66.74 0.96 -74.25
CA SER A 1151 -67.57 -0.15 -73.75
C SER A 1151 -66.76 -1.29 -73.13
N SER A 1152 -65.93 -0.89 -72.15
CA SER A 1152 -65.99 -1.41 -70.79
C SER A 1152 -65.97 -2.94 -70.56
N PHE A 1153 -64.81 -3.44 -70.13
CA PHE A 1153 -64.59 -3.93 -68.75
C PHE A 1153 -65.48 -5.05 -68.15
N VAL A 1154 -66.33 -5.76 -68.89
CA VAL A 1154 -67.33 -6.68 -68.29
C VAL A 1154 -66.97 -8.17 -68.28
N ASP A 1155 -66.28 -8.72 -69.28
CA ASP A 1155 -66.13 -10.20 -69.40
C ASP A 1155 -64.76 -10.81 -69.09
N VAL A 1156 -63.66 -10.04 -69.12
CA VAL A 1156 -62.36 -10.54 -68.61
C VAL A 1156 -62.38 -10.73 -67.08
N PHE A 1157 -63.29 -10.04 -66.39
CA PHE A 1157 -63.57 -10.26 -64.96
C PHE A 1157 -63.86 -11.73 -64.65
N LYS A 1158 -64.71 -12.40 -65.43
CA LYS A 1158 -65.19 -13.78 -65.17
C LYS A 1158 -64.12 -14.88 -65.16
N LYS A 1159 -62.85 -14.59 -65.49
CA LYS A 1159 -61.73 -15.53 -65.35
C LYS A 1159 -60.58 -15.03 -64.47
N VAL A 1160 -60.43 -13.72 -64.28
CA VAL A 1160 -59.60 -13.19 -63.17
C VAL A 1160 -60.26 -13.49 -61.82
N ASP A 1161 -61.59 -13.58 -61.77
CA ASP A 1161 -62.37 -14.04 -60.62
C ASP A 1161 -61.85 -15.39 -60.06
N THR A 1162 -61.45 -16.34 -60.92
CA THR A 1162 -61.04 -17.68 -60.48
C THR A 1162 -59.69 -17.66 -59.73
N LEU A 1163 -58.75 -16.80 -60.14
CA LEU A 1163 -57.49 -16.61 -59.40
C LEU A 1163 -57.65 -15.67 -58.20
N THR A 1164 -58.63 -14.77 -58.22
CA THR A 1164 -58.92 -13.84 -57.12
C THR A 1164 -59.70 -14.53 -55.98
N THR A 1165 -60.48 -15.57 -56.30
CA THR A 1165 -61.22 -16.42 -55.35
C THR A 1165 -60.32 -17.39 -54.56
N ALA A 1166 -59.01 -17.40 -54.81
CA ALA A 1166 -58.10 -18.46 -54.36
C ALA A 1166 -56.87 -18.02 -53.54
N VAL A 1167 -56.87 -17.06 -52.60
CA VAL A 1167 -57.90 -16.20 -51.97
C VAL A 1167 -57.04 -15.06 -51.31
N GLY A 1168 -57.45 -13.82 -51.08
CA GLY A 1168 -58.74 -13.37 -50.53
C GLY A 1168 -58.94 -13.71 -49.04
N SER A 1169 -58.14 -14.61 -48.44
CA SER A 1169 -58.43 -15.22 -47.12
C SER A 1169 -57.52 -14.78 -45.98
N VAL A 1170 -56.30 -14.30 -46.29
CA VAL A 1170 -55.31 -13.92 -45.25
C VAL A 1170 -55.18 -12.40 -45.11
N TYR A 1171 -55.13 -11.62 -46.20
CA TYR A 1171 -54.93 -10.16 -46.10
C TYR A 1171 -56.15 -9.38 -45.56
N LYS A 1172 -57.40 -9.84 -45.79
CA LYS A 1172 -58.49 -9.70 -44.79
C LYS A 1172 -58.90 -11.13 -44.39
N LYS A 1173 -58.68 -11.60 -43.15
CA LYS A 1173 -59.21 -11.08 -41.87
C LYS A 1173 -58.62 -9.79 -41.26
N ILE A 1174 -57.51 -9.20 -41.73
CA ILE A 1174 -56.96 -7.92 -41.21
C ILE A 1174 -57.48 -6.62 -41.90
N ILE A 1175 -57.29 -6.37 -43.21
CA ILE A 1175 -57.64 -5.08 -43.88
C ILE A 1175 -58.15 -5.31 -45.32
N THR A 1176 -59.00 -4.47 -45.94
CA THR A 1176 -60.47 -4.29 -45.86
C THR A 1176 -61.16 -3.95 -44.52
N GLN A 1177 -60.64 -2.98 -43.76
CA GLN A 1177 -61.50 -2.08 -42.93
C GLN A 1177 -60.77 -0.75 -42.62
N THR A 1178 -59.47 -0.71 -42.88
CA THR A 1178 -58.55 0.40 -42.57
C THR A 1178 -57.75 0.87 -43.79
N SER A 1179 -58.44 1.06 -44.92
CA SER A 1179 -58.00 1.89 -46.06
C SER A 1179 -59.18 2.69 -46.65
N VAL A 1180 -60.12 3.07 -45.77
CA VAL A 1180 -61.29 3.88 -46.10
C VAL A 1180 -60.90 5.36 -46.10
N ILE A 1181 -61.26 6.08 -47.17
CA ILE A 1181 -61.10 7.53 -47.38
C ILE A 1181 -59.61 7.95 -47.49
N LYS A 1182 -59.05 8.25 -48.68
CA LYS A 1182 -59.45 9.10 -49.83
C LYS A 1182 -59.35 10.61 -49.56
N LYS A 1183 -58.72 11.30 -50.52
CA LYS A 1183 -58.95 12.69 -50.95
C LYS A 1183 -58.72 13.84 -49.94
N ALA A 1184 -57.82 14.71 -50.38
CA ALA A 1184 -57.85 16.18 -50.29
C ALA A 1184 -59.18 16.84 -49.89
N PRO A 1185 -59.06 18.08 -49.37
CA PRO A 1185 -59.59 19.19 -50.16
C PRO A 1185 -58.51 20.24 -50.50
N SER A 1186 -58.42 20.57 -51.78
CA SER A 1186 -58.18 21.95 -52.19
C SER A 1186 -59.45 22.78 -51.90
N ALA A 1187 -59.27 24.10 -51.79
CA ALA A 1187 -60.29 25.12 -51.47
C ALA A 1187 -60.54 25.43 -49.98
N LEU A 1188 -60.46 26.73 -49.74
CA LEU A 1188 -60.64 27.49 -48.51
C LEU A 1188 -62.09 27.47 -47.95
N LYS A 1189 -62.20 27.94 -46.69
CA LYS A 1189 -63.36 28.58 -46.00
C LYS A 1189 -64.23 27.74 -45.03
N ALA A 1190 -64.13 28.16 -43.76
CA ALA A 1190 -65.21 28.42 -42.79
C ALA A 1190 -65.75 27.31 -41.82
N ALA A 1191 -65.45 27.55 -40.54
CA ALA A 1191 -66.35 27.48 -39.36
C ALA A 1191 -66.66 26.16 -38.58
N ASN A 1192 -66.12 26.14 -37.34
CA ASN A 1192 -66.78 25.82 -36.04
C ASN A 1192 -67.11 24.37 -35.56
N ASN A 1193 -66.31 23.94 -34.55
CA ASN A 1193 -66.68 23.43 -33.21
C ASN A 1193 -67.11 21.96 -32.89
N ALA A 1194 -66.41 21.41 -31.85
CA ALA A 1194 -66.86 20.53 -30.73
C ALA A 1194 -67.02 18.96 -30.84
N ALA A 1195 -66.02 18.20 -30.31
CA ALA A 1195 -66.01 17.36 -29.05
C ALA A 1195 -67.20 16.40 -28.64
N PRO A 1196 -67.06 15.45 -27.65
CA PRO A 1196 -65.99 14.44 -27.34
C PRO A 1196 -66.43 13.05 -26.67
N LYS A 1197 -65.47 12.13 -26.36
CA LYS A 1197 -65.35 11.12 -25.23
C LYS A 1197 -66.12 9.74 -25.09
N ALA A 1198 -65.35 8.62 -25.10
CA ALA A 1198 -65.14 7.58 -24.00
C ALA A 1198 -66.23 6.47 -23.62
N PRO A 1199 -66.08 5.54 -22.60
CA PRO A 1199 -65.11 4.38 -22.41
C PRO A 1199 -65.59 3.02 -21.66
N VAL A 1200 -64.70 1.99 -21.45
CA VAL A 1200 -64.58 0.89 -20.36
C VAL A 1200 -65.13 -0.61 -20.46
N LYS A 1201 -64.20 -1.64 -20.43
CA LYS A 1201 -63.98 -2.96 -19.65
C LYS A 1201 -65.15 -3.93 -19.11
N PRO A 1202 -64.96 -5.07 -18.34
CA PRO A 1202 -64.16 -6.37 -18.40
C PRO A 1202 -64.91 -7.74 -18.01
N ALA A 1203 -64.31 -8.97 -18.10
CA ALA A 1203 -64.41 -10.20 -17.19
C ALA A 1203 -64.00 -11.62 -17.79
N ALA A 1204 -63.92 -12.73 -16.98
CA ALA A 1204 -63.42 -14.14 -17.26
C ALA A 1204 -64.17 -15.24 -16.37
N PRO A 1205 -63.78 -16.54 -16.06
CA PRO A 1205 -62.56 -17.43 -16.28
C PRO A 1205 -62.76 -19.02 -16.41
N THR A 1206 -61.69 -19.84 -16.17
CA THR A 1206 -61.57 -21.30 -15.71
C THR A 1206 -61.75 -22.58 -16.62
N ALA A 1207 -60.88 -23.64 -16.46
CA ALA A 1207 -60.97 -25.03 -17.05
C ALA A 1207 -59.97 -26.11 -16.45
N PRO A 1208 -60.20 -27.48 -16.50
CA PRO A 1208 -59.35 -28.49 -15.76
C PRO A 1208 -59.06 -29.97 -16.28
N ARG A 1209 -57.77 -30.41 -16.27
CA ARG A 1209 -57.16 -31.72 -15.77
C ARG A 1209 -57.21 -33.11 -16.56
N PRO A 1210 -56.64 -34.29 -16.09
CA PRO A 1210 -55.45 -34.99 -16.68
C PRO A 1210 -55.57 -36.54 -16.98
N PRO A 1211 -54.46 -37.31 -17.25
CA PRO A 1211 -53.95 -38.30 -16.25
C PRO A 1211 -52.44 -38.75 -16.25
N VAL A 1212 -51.94 -39.18 -15.06
CA VAL A 1212 -50.90 -40.24 -14.75
C VAL A 1212 -49.38 -40.00 -15.01
N GLN A 1213 -48.50 -40.84 -14.40
CA GLN A 1213 -47.11 -40.55 -13.95
C GLN A 1213 -46.13 -41.80 -14.01
N PRO A 1214 -44.97 -41.95 -13.27
CA PRO A 1214 -43.75 -42.64 -13.77
C PRO A 1214 -43.36 -43.96 -13.06
N PRO A 1215 -42.12 -44.47 -13.23
CA PRO A 1215 -41.29 -44.84 -12.06
C PRO A 1215 -39.77 -44.54 -12.14
N LYS A 1216 -39.06 -44.70 -11.02
CA LYS A 1216 -37.59 -44.54 -10.84
C LYS A 1216 -36.81 -45.88 -10.91
N LYS A 1217 -35.52 -45.81 -11.28
CA LYS A 1217 -34.35 -46.45 -10.60
C LYS A 1217 -33.06 -46.06 -11.37
N ALA A 1218 -31.89 -45.86 -10.76
CA ALA A 1218 -31.55 -45.83 -9.33
C ALA A 1218 -31.01 -44.44 -8.95
#